data_AF-A0A1A9VZD6-F1
#
_entry.id   AF-A0A1A9VZD6-F1
#
_cell.length_a   1.000
_cell.length_b   1.000
_cell.length_c   1.000
_cell.angle_alpha   90.00
_cell.angle_beta   90.00
_cell.angle_gamma   90.00
#
_symmetry.space_group_name_H-M   'P 1'
#
loop_
_entity.id
_entity.type
_entity.pdbx_description
1 polymer ?
#
loop_
_entity_poly.entity_id
_entity_poly.type
_entity_poly.pdbx_seq_one_letter_code
_entity_poly.pdbx_strand_id
1 'polypeptide(L)'
;MFVCVCQDGRLTTTTESMTRALVTDEVRTVHYLGPVQLGFVAGVILREKLPAFERMLWRACRGNVFLRQAMIESHLEDPSSKICEGFRATLYPCPEAPTDRREMAMGVMTRIEDLNTVLGQTQDHRHRVLVAAAKNLKNWFVKVRKIKAIYHTLNLFNLDVTQKCLIAECWVPLLDIETIQLALRRGTERSGSSVPPILNRMQTYENPPTYNRTNKFTKAFQALIDAYGVATYREMNPAPYTIITFPFLFAVMFGDLGHGAVMALFGLWMIRKEKGLAAQKTDSEIWNIFFGGRYIIFLMGVFSMYTGLIYNDIFSKSLNIFGSHWQVTYNKSTVISNKFLQLNPETSDYTDTPYPFGMDPIWQVAGSNKIIFQNAYKMKISIIFGVIHMIFGVIMSYYNHTYFKNRLSLIYEFIPQMVFLLFLFFYMVLLMFIKWNRYSAKNPGRYSASCAPSILITFIDMVLFNTPKPVPEPCEVYMFGGQHFFQTVFVLIALACVPVMLLAKPLNIMKQRRQGNAQPIAAGSTSDVEVGMSNGQISQGAEHHEEEEISEIFIHQGIHTIEYVLGSVSHTASYLRLWALSLAHAQLAEVLWNMVLSNGLKRENWFGGIILTVVFAAWAVLTIGILVLMEGLSAFLHTLRLHWVEFQSKFYQGKGYAFQPFSFESIVENSASSSQTEGE
;
A
#
# COMPACT_ATOMS: atom_id res chain seq x y z
N MET A 1 32.99 46.96 -4.67
CA MET A 1 33.32 48.30 -4.18
C MET A 1 33.59 49.21 -5.37
N PHE A 2 33.21 50.47 -5.29
CA PHE A 2 33.50 51.48 -6.32
C PHE A 2 33.98 52.79 -5.69
N VAL A 3 34.76 53.55 -6.43
CA VAL A 3 35.20 54.92 -6.11
C VAL A 3 34.89 55.80 -7.31
N CYS A 4 34.16 56.89 -7.09
CA CYS A 4 33.82 57.90 -8.09
C CYS A 4 34.58 59.19 -7.81
N VAL A 5 35.13 59.78 -8.87
CA VAL A 5 35.69 61.13 -8.86
C VAL A 5 34.93 61.96 -9.89
N CYS A 6 34.34 63.07 -9.44
CA CYS A 6 33.63 64.02 -10.31
C CYS A 6 34.43 65.32 -10.39
N GLN A 7 34.70 65.80 -11.61
CA GLN A 7 35.63 66.92 -11.83
C GLN A 7 34.94 68.29 -11.90
N ASP A 8 33.64 68.37 -11.69
CA ASP A 8 32.90 69.65 -11.63
C ASP A 8 32.43 69.94 -10.21
N GLY A 9 32.74 71.15 -9.72
CA GLY A 9 32.27 71.73 -8.44
C GLY A 9 30.75 72.02 -8.39
N ARG A 10 29.93 71.15 -9.01
CA ARG A 10 28.46 71.18 -9.00
C ARG A 10 27.87 69.83 -8.58
N LEU A 11 28.47 69.20 -7.55
CA LEU A 11 27.73 68.28 -6.68
C LEU A 11 27.55 68.88 -5.27
N THR A 12 27.51 70.20 -5.15
CA THR A 12 26.98 70.86 -3.96
C THR A 12 25.44 70.82 -4.02
N THR A 13 24.87 70.04 -3.11
CA THR A 13 23.56 70.32 -2.48
C THR A 13 22.35 70.52 -3.40
N THR A 14 21.69 69.42 -3.78
CA THR A 14 20.24 69.41 -4.09
C THR A 14 19.46 68.51 -3.12
N THR A 15 19.89 68.47 -1.85
CA THR A 15 19.16 67.83 -0.74
C THR A 15 19.19 68.66 0.54
N GLU A 16 19.34 69.99 0.43
CA GLU A 16 19.19 70.93 1.57
C GLU A 16 17.87 71.73 1.50
N SER A 17 16.78 71.18 0.96
CA SER A 17 15.50 71.90 0.88
C SER A 17 14.38 71.41 1.80
N MET A 18 14.65 70.63 2.87
CA MET A 18 13.57 70.27 3.82
C MET A 18 13.95 70.08 5.31
N THR A 19 15.13 70.48 5.81
CA THR A 19 15.42 70.20 7.25
C THR A 19 16.30 71.21 8.01
N ARG A 20 16.31 72.50 7.63
CA ARG A 20 16.89 73.54 8.49
C ARG A 20 16.13 74.88 8.38
N ALA A 21 14.86 74.85 8.79
CA ALA A 21 14.31 76.00 9.49
C ALA A 21 14.79 75.89 10.94
N LEU A 22 15.84 76.64 11.29
CA LEU A 22 16.13 77.23 12.61
C LEU A 22 17.60 77.66 12.66
N VAL A 23 17.78 78.91 13.10
CA VAL A 23 19.02 79.68 13.33
C VAL A 23 19.44 80.59 12.17
N THR A 24 19.63 81.85 12.56
CA THR A 24 19.61 83.14 11.87
C THR A 24 20.83 83.45 11.01
N ASP A 25 20.59 84.36 10.05
CA ASP A 25 21.50 85.11 9.19
C ASP A 25 22.91 85.38 9.76
N GLU A 26 23.94 85.28 8.91
CA GLU A 26 24.84 86.40 8.64
C GLU A 26 25.74 86.20 7.38
N VAL A 27 25.70 87.23 6.53
CA VAL A 27 26.73 87.76 5.61
C VAL A 27 27.31 86.87 4.48
N ARG A 28 26.85 87.20 3.25
CA ARG A 28 27.55 86.92 1.98
C ARG A 28 28.92 87.61 1.93
N THR A 29 29.98 86.85 1.74
CA THR A 29 31.25 87.34 1.16
C THR A 29 31.64 86.50 -0.05
N VAL A 30 31.99 87.20 -1.12
CA VAL A 30 32.40 86.67 -2.42
C VAL A 30 33.88 86.26 -2.32
N HIS A 31 34.19 84.98 -2.53
CA HIS A 31 35.57 84.52 -2.70
C HIS A 31 35.84 84.07 -4.15
N TYR A 32 36.89 84.69 -4.69
CA TYR A 32 37.54 84.45 -5.98
C TYR A 32 38.12 83.03 -6.10
N LEU A 33 38.30 82.59 -7.36
CA LEU A 33 38.89 81.33 -7.82
C LEU A 33 40.04 80.80 -6.92
N GLY A 34 39.77 79.71 -6.20
CA GLY A 34 40.75 78.76 -5.67
C GLY A 34 40.77 77.46 -6.49
N PRO A 35 41.74 76.56 -6.28
CA PRO A 35 41.94 75.36 -7.10
C PRO A 35 40.72 74.42 -7.02
N VAL A 36 40.41 73.76 -8.14
CA VAL A 36 39.30 72.81 -8.28
C VAL A 36 39.45 71.68 -7.26
N GLN A 37 38.60 71.64 -6.23
CA GLN A 37 38.53 70.53 -5.27
C GLN A 37 37.78 69.35 -5.91
N LEU A 38 38.47 68.23 -6.07
CA LEU A 38 37.92 66.97 -6.57
C LEU A 38 37.17 66.27 -5.43
N GLY A 39 35.85 66.10 -5.54
CA GLY A 39 35.08 65.32 -4.58
C GLY A 39 35.28 63.82 -4.78
N PHE A 40 35.72 63.11 -3.74
CA PHE A 40 35.87 61.65 -3.74
C PHE A 40 34.68 60.98 -3.03
N VAL A 41 34.00 60.05 -3.72
CA VAL A 41 32.91 59.26 -3.13
C VAL A 41 33.20 57.77 -3.30
N ALA A 42 33.20 57.02 -2.20
CA ALA A 42 33.42 55.57 -2.22
C ALA A 42 32.20 54.82 -1.67
N GLY A 43 31.91 53.64 -2.23
CA GLY A 43 30.77 52.84 -1.80
C GLY A 43 30.80 51.38 -2.21
N VAL A 44 29.85 50.62 -1.68
CA VAL A 44 29.62 49.21 -2.03
C VAL A 44 28.26 49.08 -2.70
N ILE A 45 28.21 48.33 -3.80
CA ILE A 45 26.99 48.05 -4.57
C ILE A 45 26.99 46.58 -4.97
N LEU A 46 25.79 46.00 -5.05
CA LEU A 46 25.57 44.66 -5.59
C LEU A 46 26.09 44.58 -7.03
N ARG A 47 26.80 43.49 -7.34
CA ARG A 47 27.45 43.28 -8.65
C ARG A 47 26.48 43.41 -9.82
N GLU A 48 25.26 42.92 -9.65
CA GLU A 48 24.20 42.95 -10.67
C GLU A 48 23.76 44.37 -11.05
N LYS A 49 23.86 45.32 -10.12
CA LYS A 49 23.38 46.71 -10.30
C LYS A 49 24.45 47.67 -10.78
N LEU A 50 25.72 47.24 -10.78
CA LEU A 50 26.87 48.07 -11.16
C LEU A 50 26.77 48.62 -12.60
N PRO A 51 26.40 47.85 -13.64
CA PRO A 51 26.32 48.38 -15.01
C PRO A 51 25.19 49.40 -15.20
N ALA A 52 24.13 49.32 -14.39
CA ALA A 52 23.04 50.29 -14.41
C ALA A 52 23.44 51.59 -13.70
N PHE A 53 24.15 51.47 -12.59
CA PHE A 53 24.68 52.59 -11.82
C PHE A 53 25.73 53.40 -12.60
N GLU A 54 26.65 52.73 -13.29
CA GLU A 54 27.66 53.38 -14.15
C GLU A 54 27.00 54.19 -15.28
N ARG A 55 26.02 53.60 -15.98
CA ARG A 55 25.27 54.29 -17.04
C ARG A 55 24.49 55.50 -16.50
N MET A 56 23.96 55.43 -15.28
CA MET A 56 23.30 56.56 -14.64
C MET A 56 24.29 57.69 -14.35
N LEU A 57 25.43 57.40 -13.70
CA LEU A 57 26.45 58.42 -13.40
C LEU A 57 26.99 59.08 -14.66
N TRP A 58 27.27 58.28 -15.70
CA TRP A 58 27.76 58.78 -16.98
C TRP A 58 26.79 59.78 -17.62
N ARG A 59 25.48 59.50 -17.57
CA ARG A 59 24.42 60.39 -18.08
C ARG A 59 24.24 61.63 -17.23
N ALA A 60 24.24 61.50 -15.90
CA ALA A 60 24.04 62.61 -14.97
C ALA A 60 25.19 63.62 -15.04
N CYS A 61 26.43 63.13 -15.15
CA CYS A 61 27.63 63.97 -15.16
C CYS A 61 28.14 64.29 -16.57
N ARG A 62 27.35 64.02 -17.62
CA ARG A 62 27.68 64.31 -19.02
C ARG A 62 29.06 63.81 -19.48
N GLY A 63 29.50 62.67 -18.95
CA GLY A 63 30.82 62.08 -19.23
C GLY A 63 31.97 62.53 -18.33
N ASN A 64 31.75 63.47 -17.39
CA ASN A 64 32.80 64.01 -16.49
C ASN A 64 32.95 63.22 -15.18
N VAL A 65 32.94 61.88 -15.25
CA VAL A 65 33.10 60.98 -14.07
C VAL A 65 34.16 59.93 -14.34
N PHE A 66 35.06 59.76 -13.37
CA PHE A 66 35.98 58.63 -13.32
C PHE A 66 35.50 57.62 -12.26
N LEU A 67 35.06 56.45 -12.72
CA LEU A 67 34.64 55.33 -11.88
C LEU A 67 35.76 54.28 -11.81
N ARG A 68 36.20 53.93 -10.61
CA ARG A 68 37.13 52.81 -10.36
C ARG A 68 36.42 51.73 -9.57
N GLN A 69 36.43 50.50 -10.07
CA GLN A 69 35.80 49.34 -9.43
C GLN A 69 36.84 48.38 -8.84
N ALA A 70 36.50 47.77 -7.70
CA ALA A 70 37.23 46.66 -7.10
C ALA A 70 36.23 45.59 -6.64
N MET A 71 36.49 44.33 -7.01
CA MET A 71 35.63 43.21 -6.61
C MET A 71 35.95 42.81 -5.17
N ILE A 72 34.91 42.55 -4.38
CA ILE A 72 35.04 41.92 -3.06
C ILE A 72 34.80 40.43 -3.30
N GLU A 73 35.80 39.60 -2.98
CA GLU A 73 35.77 38.16 -3.29
C GLU A 73 34.81 37.36 -2.38
N SER A 74 34.62 37.82 -1.14
CA SER A 74 33.69 37.19 -0.19
C SER A 74 32.27 37.74 -0.33
N HIS A 75 31.28 36.86 -0.33
CA HIS A 75 29.86 37.25 -0.25
C HIS A 75 29.58 37.89 1.12
N LEU A 76 28.95 39.06 1.13
CA LEU A 76 28.56 39.79 2.33
C LEU A 76 27.04 39.72 2.47
N GLU A 77 26.54 39.30 3.63
CA GLU A 77 25.12 39.39 4.00
C GLU A 77 24.90 40.64 4.83
N ASP A 78 24.20 41.64 4.29
CA ASP A 78 23.81 42.85 5.02
C ASP A 78 22.49 42.61 5.79
N PRO A 79 22.45 42.73 7.14
CA PRO A 79 21.23 42.42 7.91
C PRO A 79 20.12 43.48 7.84
N SER A 80 20.41 44.73 7.45
CA SER A 80 19.38 45.77 7.40
C SER A 80 19.86 47.01 6.65
N SER A 81 19.53 47.08 5.37
CA SER A 81 19.73 48.26 4.53
C SER A 81 18.57 49.25 4.75
N LYS A 82 18.72 50.21 5.67
CA LYS A 82 18.15 51.56 5.46
C LYS A 82 19.16 52.32 4.62
N ILE A 83 18.97 52.32 3.31
CA ILE A 83 19.87 52.93 2.32
C ILE A 83 19.06 53.87 1.41
N CYS A 84 19.67 55.00 1.08
CA CYS A 84 19.18 56.00 0.15
C CYS A 84 18.62 55.42 -1.17
N GLU A 85 17.49 55.99 -1.58
CA GLU A 85 16.36 55.46 -2.37
C GLU A 85 16.55 55.06 -3.85
N GLY A 86 17.78 54.98 -4.39
CA GLY A 86 17.97 54.71 -5.84
C GLY A 86 18.45 53.30 -6.20
N PHE A 87 19.65 52.93 -5.73
CA PHE A 87 20.37 51.72 -6.19
C PHE A 87 20.81 50.78 -5.05
N ARG A 88 20.44 51.08 -3.80
CA ARG A 88 20.88 50.37 -2.57
C ARG A 88 22.41 50.27 -2.47
N ALA A 89 23.12 51.37 -2.73
CA ALA A 89 24.56 51.46 -2.51
C ALA A 89 24.84 52.08 -1.14
N THR A 90 25.68 51.46 -0.32
CA THR A 90 26.18 52.06 0.93
C THR A 90 27.35 52.99 0.61
N LEU A 91 27.23 54.26 1.00
CA LEU A 91 28.24 55.29 0.78
C LEU A 91 29.03 55.51 2.06
N TYR A 92 30.36 55.52 1.96
CA TYR A 92 31.25 55.79 3.09
C TYR A 92 32.05 57.07 2.84
N PRO A 93 32.09 58.02 3.79
CA PRO A 93 32.96 59.19 3.67
C PRO A 93 34.43 58.74 3.73
N CYS A 94 35.23 59.15 2.75
CA CYS A 94 36.65 58.80 2.65
C CYS A 94 37.49 60.09 2.74
N PRO A 95 38.29 60.30 3.80
CA PRO A 95 39.15 61.47 3.93
C PRO A 95 40.17 61.59 2.77
N GLU A 96 40.48 62.81 2.35
CA GLU A 96 41.42 63.04 1.24
C GLU A 96 42.88 62.76 1.66
N ALA A 97 43.25 63.19 2.87
CA ALA A 97 44.60 63.03 3.42
C ALA A 97 44.93 61.54 3.69
N PRO A 98 46.14 61.08 3.32
CA PRO A 98 46.55 59.69 3.53
C PRO A 98 46.75 59.35 5.02
N THR A 99 47.10 60.33 5.85
CA THR A 99 47.24 60.20 7.30
C THR A 99 45.90 59.88 7.96
N ASP A 100 44.87 60.68 7.65
CA ASP A 100 43.55 60.61 8.28
C ASP A 100 42.80 59.34 7.85
N ARG A 101 43.02 58.87 6.61
CA ARG A 101 42.55 57.56 6.15
C ARG A 101 43.15 56.41 6.94
N ARG A 102 44.46 56.49 7.27
CA ARG A 102 45.14 55.46 8.04
C ARG A 102 44.64 55.43 9.48
N GLU A 103 44.40 56.60 10.07
CA GLU A 103 43.81 56.73 11.41
C GLU A 103 42.38 56.19 11.46
N MET A 104 41.52 56.56 10.51
CA MET A 104 40.16 56.04 10.39
C MET A 104 40.15 54.51 10.19
N ALA A 105 41.05 53.96 9.38
CA ALA A 105 41.17 52.53 9.17
C ALA A 105 41.58 51.79 10.46
N MET A 106 42.54 52.34 11.22
CA MET A 106 42.94 51.78 12.52
C MET A 106 41.78 51.81 13.53
N GLY A 107 41.02 52.91 13.61
CA GLY A 107 39.84 53.00 14.48
C GLY A 107 38.67 52.10 14.07
N VAL A 108 38.51 51.81 12.79
CA VAL A 108 37.51 50.82 12.31
C VAL A 108 37.98 49.39 12.62
N MET A 109 39.27 49.08 12.46
CA MET A 109 39.81 47.76 12.79
C MET A 109 39.65 47.42 14.27
N THR A 110 39.95 48.34 15.18
CA THR A 110 39.75 48.13 16.62
C THR A 110 38.26 47.89 16.94
N ARG A 111 37.36 48.65 16.33
CA ARG A 111 35.91 48.47 16.51
C ARG A 111 35.40 47.14 15.95
N ILE A 112 35.98 46.65 14.85
CA ILE A 112 35.68 45.32 14.29
C ILE A 112 36.15 44.23 15.26
N GLU A 113 37.34 44.39 15.85
CA GLU A 113 37.86 43.46 16.85
C GLU A 113 36.95 43.42 18.09
N ASP A 114 36.56 44.58 18.61
CA ASP A 114 35.59 44.69 19.71
C ASP A 114 34.25 44.01 19.35
N LEU A 115 33.71 44.27 18.16
CA LEU A 115 32.48 43.62 17.70
C LEU A 115 32.62 42.10 17.57
N ASN A 116 33.76 41.61 17.08
CA ASN A 116 34.03 40.17 16.98
C ASN A 116 34.11 39.53 18.36
N THR A 117 34.69 40.20 19.36
CA THR A 117 34.69 39.70 20.74
C THR A 117 33.27 39.61 21.31
N VAL A 118 32.44 40.64 21.12
CA VAL A 118 31.03 40.64 21.54
C VAL A 118 30.21 39.58 20.79
N LEU A 119 30.46 39.42 19.49
CA LEU A 119 29.80 38.41 18.67
C LEU A 119 30.17 36.99 19.14
N GLY A 120 31.45 36.74 19.43
CA GLY A 120 31.90 35.47 20.00
C GLY A 120 31.21 35.17 21.33
N GLN A 121 31.19 36.14 22.25
CA GLN A 121 30.54 35.99 23.56
C GLN A 121 29.03 35.74 23.45
N THR A 122 28.34 36.42 22.55
CA THR A 122 26.89 36.25 22.33
C THR A 122 26.57 34.92 21.65
N GLN A 123 27.38 34.48 20.69
CA GLN A 123 27.25 33.16 20.08
C GLN A 123 27.50 32.04 21.09
N ASP A 124 28.52 32.17 21.94
CA ASP A 124 28.80 31.22 23.01
C ASP A 124 27.69 31.16 24.04
N HIS A 125 27.18 32.32 24.45
CA HIS A 125 26.03 32.38 25.36
C HIS A 125 24.81 31.70 24.75
N ARG A 126 24.48 32.02 23.49
CA ARG A 126 23.40 31.38 22.74
C ARG A 126 23.61 29.86 22.65
N HIS A 127 24.81 29.40 22.33
CA HIS A 127 25.12 27.98 22.23
C HIS A 127 24.96 27.27 23.58
N ARG A 128 25.44 27.85 24.68
CA ARG A 128 25.25 27.30 26.03
C ARG A 128 23.76 27.17 26.38
N VAL A 129 22.96 28.19 26.09
CA VAL A 129 21.50 28.17 26.32
C VAL A 129 20.83 27.11 25.44
N LEU A 130 21.20 27.02 24.16
CA LEU A 130 20.66 26.01 23.24
C LEU A 130 21.01 24.59 23.67
N VAL A 131 22.23 24.33 24.12
CA VAL A 131 22.65 23.01 24.64
C VAL A 131 21.90 22.67 25.93
N ALA A 132 21.72 23.64 26.83
CA ALA A 132 20.94 23.45 28.05
C ALA A 132 19.46 23.15 27.73
N ALA A 133 18.86 23.89 26.79
CA ALA A 133 17.48 23.67 26.35
C ALA A 133 17.32 22.33 25.62
N ALA A 134 18.25 21.97 24.72
CA ALA A 134 18.20 20.74 23.93
C ALA A 134 18.16 19.48 24.80
N LYS A 135 18.82 19.49 25.98
CA LYS A 135 18.77 18.38 26.94
C LYS A 135 17.36 18.11 27.47
N ASN A 136 16.55 19.16 27.66
CA ASN A 136 15.21 19.06 28.26
C ASN A 136 14.07 19.11 27.24
N LEU A 137 14.34 19.57 26.02
CA LEU A 137 13.33 19.82 24.99
C LEU A 137 12.47 18.58 24.70
N LYS A 138 13.09 17.40 24.57
CA LYS A 138 12.36 16.14 24.34
C LYS A 138 11.37 15.84 25.46
N ASN A 139 11.77 16.04 26.73
CA ASN A 139 10.90 15.82 27.88
C ASN A 139 9.76 16.85 27.95
N TRP A 140 10.04 18.12 27.64
CA TRP A 140 9.00 19.15 27.57
C TRP A 140 7.98 18.86 26.48
N PHE A 141 8.41 18.49 25.28
CA PHE A 141 7.49 18.10 24.20
C PHE A 141 6.61 16.92 24.59
N VAL A 142 7.17 15.86 25.17
CA VAL A 142 6.39 14.70 25.63
C VAL A 142 5.35 15.13 26.67
N LYS A 143 5.71 15.98 27.64
CA LYS A 143 4.78 16.49 28.65
C LYS A 143 3.65 17.32 28.02
N VAL A 144 3.99 18.30 27.18
CA VAL A 144 3.00 19.17 26.53
C VAL A 144 2.05 18.36 25.64
N ARG A 145 2.57 17.37 24.90
CA ARG A 145 1.73 16.50 24.06
C ARG A 145 0.78 15.64 24.89
N LYS A 146 1.26 15.03 25.98
CA LYS A 146 0.40 14.27 26.90
C LYS A 146 -0.70 15.14 27.49
N ILE A 147 -0.36 16.37 27.92
CA ILE A 147 -1.32 17.33 28.47
C ILE A 147 -2.34 17.75 27.40
N LYS A 148 -1.89 18.10 26.19
CA LYS A 148 -2.77 18.43 25.05
C LYS A 148 -3.74 17.29 24.75
N ALA A 149 -3.25 16.05 24.75
CA ALA A 149 -4.07 14.86 24.53
C ALA A 149 -5.14 14.69 25.61
N ILE A 150 -4.77 14.84 26.89
CA ILE A 150 -5.71 14.78 28.01
C ILE A 150 -6.80 15.86 27.86
N TYR A 151 -6.43 17.11 27.60
CA TYR A 151 -7.42 18.18 27.41
C TYR A 151 -8.30 17.96 26.18
N HIS A 152 -7.75 17.46 25.09
CA HIS A 152 -8.54 17.11 23.92
C HIS A 152 -9.57 16.02 24.23
N THR A 153 -9.20 14.99 25.01
CA THR A 153 -10.13 13.95 25.46
C THR A 153 -11.15 14.48 26.46
N LEU A 154 -10.76 15.35 27.39
CA LEU A 154 -11.68 15.99 28.33
C LEU A 154 -12.72 16.87 27.61
N ASN A 155 -12.35 17.49 26.48
CA ASN A 155 -13.27 18.26 25.66
C ASN A 155 -14.33 17.39 24.95
N LEU A 156 -14.14 16.06 24.88
CA LEU A 156 -15.15 15.13 24.34
C LEU A 156 -16.18 14.73 25.40
N PHE A 157 -15.97 15.07 26.67
CA PHE A 157 -16.87 14.70 27.76
C PHE A 157 -17.95 15.76 27.96
N ASN A 158 -19.13 15.31 28.40
CA ASN A 158 -20.20 16.20 28.77
C ASN A 158 -20.01 16.68 30.22
N LEU A 159 -20.28 17.96 30.48
CA LEU A 159 -20.12 18.57 31.79
C LEU A 159 -21.48 18.67 32.49
N ASP A 160 -21.62 18.00 33.63
CA ASP A 160 -22.77 18.18 34.51
C ASP A 160 -22.51 19.36 35.46
N VAL A 161 -23.24 20.45 35.23
CA VAL A 161 -23.13 21.70 35.99
C VAL A 161 -23.52 21.52 37.46
N THR A 162 -24.40 20.55 37.76
CA THR A 162 -24.97 20.39 39.11
C THR A 162 -24.00 19.70 40.06
N GLN A 163 -23.35 18.61 39.62
CA GLN A 163 -22.41 17.85 40.44
C GLN A 163 -20.94 18.21 40.19
N LYS A 164 -20.66 19.11 39.23
CA LYS A 164 -19.29 19.41 38.75
C LYS A 164 -18.54 18.14 38.34
N CYS A 165 -19.27 17.16 37.81
CA CYS A 165 -18.75 15.89 37.33
C CYS A 165 -18.71 15.89 35.79
N LEU A 166 -17.77 15.13 35.22
CA LEU A 166 -17.71 14.87 33.79
C LEU A 166 -18.34 13.52 33.50
N ILE A 167 -19.22 13.48 32.51
CA ILE A 167 -19.86 12.27 32.02
C ILE A 167 -19.23 11.93 30.68
N ALA A 168 -18.76 10.69 30.55
CA ALA A 168 -18.11 10.19 29.37
C ALA A 168 -18.74 8.86 28.94
N GLU A 169 -19.13 8.77 27.68
CA GLU A 169 -19.52 7.53 27.04
C GLU A 169 -18.34 6.99 26.25
N CYS A 170 -17.99 5.72 26.45
CA CYS A 170 -16.82 5.14 25.80
C CYS A 170 -17.00 3.67 25.46
N TRP A 171 -16.44 3.29 24.32
CA TRP A 171 -16.36 1.90 23.90
C TRP A 171 -15.23 1.18 24.63
N VAL A 172 -15.56 0.10 25.31
CA VAL A 172 -14.61 -0.69 26.10
C VAL A 172 -14.77 -2.18 25.76
N PRO A 173 -13.67 -2.92 25.51
CA PRO A 173 -13.73 -4.37 25.36
C PRO A 173 -14.27 -5.03 26.64
N LEU A 174 -15.28 -5.90 26.51
CA LEU A 174 -15.91 -6.58 27.65
C LEU A 174 -14.92 -7.35 28.53
N LEU A 175 -13.85 -7.89 27.93
CA LEU A 175 -12.80 -8.65 28.62
C LEU A 175 -11.93 -7.79 29.54
N ASP A 176 -11.82 -6.49 29.27
CA ASP A 176 -10.85 -5.61 29.93
C ASP A 176 -11.54 -4.65 30.94
N ILE A 177 -12.85 -4.80 31.18
CA ILE A 177 -13.64 -3.94 32.09
C ILE A 177 -13.07 -3.92 33.51
N GLU A 178 -12.66 -5.07 34.05
CA GLU A 178 -12.11 -5.15 35.41
C GLU A 178 -10.79 -4.38 35.54
N THR A 179 -9.96 -4.41 34.50
CA THR A 179 -8.68 -3.69 34.49
C THR A 179 -8.89 -2.17 34.52
N ILE A 180 -9.93 -1.68 33.87
CA ILE A 180 -10.31 -0.27 33.85
C ILE A 180 -10.89 0.16 35.20
N GLN A 181 -11.75 -0.66 35.82
CA GLN A 181 -12.26 -0.39 37.16
C GLN A 181 -11.13 -0.28 38.19
N LEU A 182 -10.13 -1.16 38.11
CA LEU A 182 -8.95 -1.11 38.96
C LEU A 182 -8.11 0.16 38.71
N ALA A 183 -7.93 0.55 37.44
CA ALA A 183 -7.21 1.76 37.08
C ALA A 183 -7.92 3.02 37.59
N LEU A 184 -9.25 3.07 37.51
CA LEU A 184 -10.07 4.17 38.02
C LEU A 184 -9.97 4.26 39.55
N ARG A 185 -10.09 3.15 40.28
CA ARG A 185 -9.92 3.10 41.74
C ARG A 185 -8.54 3.62 42.16
N ARG A 186 -7.48 3.16 41.48
CA ARG A 186 -6.10 3.64 41.71
C ARG A 186 -5.96 5.14 41.43
N GLY A 187 -6.69 5.67 40.45
CA GLY A 187 -6.75 7.09 40.14
C GLY A 187 -7.36 7.92 41.28
N THR A 188 -8.47 7.43 41.85
CA THR A 188 -9.16 8.05 42.99
C THR A 188 -8.33 8.01 44.27
N GLU A 189 -7.69 6.88 44.57
CA GLU A 189 -6.81 6.74 45.74
C GLU A 189 -5.63 7.72 45.69
N ARG A 190 -5.05 7.93 44.50
CA ARG A 190 -3.93 8.87 44.30
C ARG A 190 -4.36 10.34 44.34
N SER A 191 -5.56 10.65 43.89
CA SER A 191 -6.07 12.03 43.92
C SER A 191 -6.59 12.43 45.31
N GLY A 192 -6.84 11.47 46.19
CA GLY A 192 -7.45 11.72 47.50
C GLY A 192 -8.90 12.18 47.40
N SER A 193 -9.54 11.98 46.25
CA SER A 193 -10.95 12.35 46.04
C SER A 193 -11.86 11.40 46.82
N SER A 194 -12.87 11.95 47.48
CA SER A 194 -13.89 11.19 48.20
C SER A 194 -14.94 10.56 47.27
N VAL A 195 -15.00 10.99 46.00
CA VAL A 195 -16.00 10.51 45.04
C VAL A 195 -15.47 9.28 44.30
N PRO A 196 -16.10 8.10 44.46
CA PRO A 196 -15.73 6.92 43.71
C PRO A 196 -16.10 7.10 42.23
N PRO A 197 -15.28 6.58 41.30
CA PRO A 197 -15.60 6.61 39.88
C PRO A 197 -16.70 5.60 39.60
N ILE A 198 -17.76 6.06 38.94
CA ILE A 198 -18.91 5.23 38.58
C ILE A 198 -18.72 4.75 37.14
N LEU A 199 -18.62 3.43 36.94
CA LEU A 199 -18.61 2.81 35.61
C LEU A 199 -19.90 2.00 35.46
N ASN A 200 -20.82 2.49 34.64
CA ASN A 200 -22.06 1.80 34.33
C ASN A 200 -22.00 1.18 32.92
N ARG A 201 -22.62 0.01 32.74
CA ARG A 201 -22.78 -0.60 31.42
C ARG A 201 -24.09 -0.10 30.81
N MET A 202 -23.98 0.64 29.71
CA MET A 202 -25.13 1.09 28.92
C MET A 202 -25.33 0.13 27.74
N GLN A 203 -26.59 -0.13 27.39
CA GLN A 203 -26.94 -0.79 26.13
C GLN A 203 -27.32 0.30 25.12
N THR A 204 -26.76 0.23 23.92
CA THR A 204 -27.04 1.13 22.80
C THR A 204 -27.28 0.32 21.53
N TYR A 205 -28.00 0.91 20.59
CA TYR A 205 -28.24 0.37 19.25
C TYR A 205 -27.17 0.80 18.25
N GLU A 206 -26.29 1.75 18.61
CA GLU A 206 -25.17 2.15 17.77
C GLU A 206 -24.19 0.99 17.53
N ASN A 207 -23.70 0.91 16.29
CA ASN A 207 -22.71 -0.10 15.92
C ASN A 207 -21.38 0.18 16.65
N PRO A 208 -20.87 -0.74 17.48
CA PRO A 208 -19.60 -0.56 18.17
C PRO A 208 -18.39 -0.69 17.22
N PRO A 209 -17.22 -0.17 17.62
CA PRO A 209 -15.99 -0.32 16.85
C PRO A 209 -15.50 -1.78 16.84
N THR A 210 -14.84 -2.16 15.75
CA THR A 210 -14.25 -3.50 15.62
C THR A 210 -12.83 -3.52 16.16
N TYR A 211 -12.56 -4.47 17.06
CA TYR A 211 -11.23 -4.69 17.66
C TYR A 211 -10.77 -6.13 17.48
N ASN A 212 -9.68 -6.32 16.73
CA ASN A 212 -9.03 -7.61 16.52
C ASN A 212 -7.73 -7.67 17.34
N ARG A 213 -7.65 -8.60 18.30
CA ARG A 213 -6.40 -8.83 19.06
C ARG A 213 -5.36 -9.44 18.13
N THR A 214 -4.31 -8.67 17.80
CA THR A 214 -3.23 -9.11 16.92
C THR A 214 -1.95 -9.41 17.71
N ASN A 215 -1.25 -10.46 17.28
CA ASN A 215 0.11 -10.75 17.71
C ASN A 215 1.11 -10.12 16.72
N LYS A 216 2.40 -10.12 17.07
CA LYS A 216 3.46 -9.62 16.17
C LYS A 216 3.42 -10.23 14.77
N PHE A 217 3.05 -11.51 14.68
CA PHE A 217 2.90 -12.24 13.43
C PHE A 217 1.64 -11.82 12.64
N THR A 218 0.48 -11.77 13.31
CA THR A 218 -0.80 -11.50 12.63
C THR A 218 -1.03 -10.02 12.33
N LYS A 219 -0.32 -9.10 13.00
CA LYS A 219 -0.44 -7.65 12.77
C LYS A 219 -0.19 -7.26 11.31
N ALA A 220 0.79 -7.87 10.64
CA ALA A 220 1.12 -7.57 9.25
C ALA A 220 -0.03 -7.97 8.30
N PHE A 221 -0.58 -9.17 8.49
CA PHE A 221 -1.71 -9.65 7.69
C PHE A 221 -3.00 -8.88 7.98
N GLN A 222 -3.22 -8.49 9.24
CA GLN A 222 -4.39 -7.68 9.60
C GLN A 222 -4.32 -6.29 8.95
N ALA A 223 -3.16 -5.63 8.98
CA ALA A 223 -2.99 -4.33 8.33
C ALA A 223 -3.27 -4.39 6.82
N LEU A 224 -2.92 -5.51 6.15
CA LEU A 224 -3.24 -5.73 4.74
C LEU A 224 -4.75 -5.84 4.47
N ILE A 225 -5.50 -6.40 5.41
CA ILE A 225 -6.96 -6.53 5.31
C ILE A 225 -7.65 -5.21 5.64
N ASP A 226 -7.23 -4.55 6.71
CA ASP A 226 -7.79 -3.27 7.14
C ASP A 226 -7.58 -2.17 6.07
N ALA A 227 -6.55 -2.30 5.23
CA ALA A 227 -6.31 -1.42 4.08
C ALA A 227 -7.38 -1.54 2.98
N TYR A 228 -8.07 -2.68 2.85
CA TYR A 228 -9.23 -2.83 1.96
C TYR A 228 -10.49 -2.20 2.56
N GLY A 229 -10.70 -2.43 3.85
CA GLY A 229 -11.81 -1.89 4.62
C GLY A 229 -11.86 -2.56 5.98
N VAL A 230 -12.45 -1.89 6.97
CA VAL A 230 -12.51 -2.42 8.34
C VAL A 230 -13.77 -3.29 8.50
N ALA A 231 -13.60 -4.45 9.14
CA ALA A 231 -14.67 -5.42 9.31
C ALA A 231 -15.82 -4.84 10.13
N THR A 232 -17.06 -5.21 9.81
CA THR A 232 -18.22 -4.85 10.62
C THR A 232 -18.19 -5.59 11.96
N TYR A 233 -18.92 -5.07 12.95
CA TYR A 233 -18.85 -5.60 14.31
C TYR A 233 -19.28 -7.07 14.38
N ARG A 234 -18.41 -7.91 14.94
CA ARG A 234 -18.57 -9.37 15.07
C ARG A 234 -18.74 -10.12 13.73
N GLU A 235 -18.29 -9.54 12.63
CA GLU A 235 -18.14 -10.23 11.35
C GLU A 235 -16.94 -11.19 11.35
N MET A 236 -16.98 -12.24 10.53
CA MET A 236 -15.85 -13.16 10.35
C MET A 236 -14.63 -12.42 9.77
N ASN A 237 -13.53 -12.42 10.51
CA ASN A 237 -12.27 -11.84 10.05
C ASN A 237 -11.61 -12.74 8.97
N PRO A 238 -11.25 -12.22 7.78
CA PRO A 238 -10.52 -12.99 6.77
C PRO A 238 -9.05 -13.31 7.16
N ALA A 239 -8.47 -12.61 8.14
CA ALA A 239 -7.04 -12.69 8.48
C ALA A 239 -6.50 -14.10 8.77
N PRO A 240 -7.19 -14.98 9.54
CA PRO A 240 -6.67 -16.32 9.82
C PRO A 240 -6.45 -17.14 8.55
N TYR A 241 -7.30 -16.95 7.53
CA TYR A 241 -7.23 -17.68 6.28
C TYR A 241 -6.18 -17.08 5.34
N THR A 242 -6.14 -15.75 5.24
CA THR A 242 -5.17 -15.06 4.40
C THR A 242 -3.73 -15.34 4.82
N ILE A 243 -3.45 -15.63 6.09
CA ILE A 243 -2.11 -16.04 6.56
C ILE A 243 -1.54 -17.20 5.73
N ILE A 244 -2.37 -18.17 5.33
CA ILE A 244 -1.93 -19.34 4.57
C ILE A 244 -2.25 -19.20 3.08
N THR A 245 -3.46 -18.78 2.73
CA THR A 245 -3.90 -18.73 1.33
C THR A 245 -3.16 -17.67 0.53
N PHE A 246 -2.79 -16.54 1.16
CA PHE A 246 -2.09 -15.45 0.47
C PHE A 246 -0.69 -15.86 0.01
N PRO A 247 0.20 -16.35 0.89
CA PRO A 247 1.50 -16.84 0.46
C PRO A 247 1.45 -18.05 -0.48
N PHE A 248 0.43 -18.91 -0.34
CA PHE A 248 0.25 -20.06 -1.22
C PHE A 248 -0.10 -19.66 -2.66
N LEU A 249 -1.08 -18.76 -2.85
CA LEU A 249 -1.43 -18.27 -4.19
C LEU A 249 -0.28 -17.48 -4.82
N PHE A 250 0.48 -16.74 -4.00
CA PHE A 250 1.71 -16.08 -4.43
C PHE A 250 2.73 -17.09 -4.94
N ALA A 251 2.95 -18.19 -4.20
CA ALA A 251 3.88 -19.22 -4.59
C ALA A 251 3.50 -19.93 -5.89
N VAL A 252 2.21 -20.05 -6.23
CA VAL A 252 1.77 -20.61 -7.53
C VAL A 252 2.17 -19.69 -8.69
N MET A 253 2.08 -18.36 -8.50
CA MET A 253 2.54 -17.37 -9.48
C MET A 253 4.07 -17.31 -9.56
N PHE A 254 4.73 -17.35 -8.40
CA PHE A 254 6.17 -17.19 -8.24
C PHE A 254 6.82 -18.51 -7.84
N GLY A 255 6.66 -19.53 -8.67
CA GLY A 255 7.11 -20.90 -8.38
C GLY A 255 8.51 -21.19 -8.92
N ASP A 256 9.55 -20.72 -8.22
CA ASP A 256 10.97 -21.04 -8.50
C ASP A 256 11.68 -21.32 -7.16
N LEU A 257 12.34 -22.47 -7.07
CA LEU A 257 13.05 -22.88 -5.85
C LEU A 257 14.21 -21.92 -5.50
N GLY A 258 14.93 -21.44 -6.51
CA GLY A 258 16.08 -20.55 -6.35
C GLY A 258 15.66 -19.17 -5.87
N HIS A 259 14.73 -18.53 -6.57
CA HIS A 259 14.20 -17.22 -6.18
C HIS A 259 13.47 -17.28 -4.82
N GLY A 260 12.68 -18.33 -4.59
CA GLY A 260 12.01 -18.58 -3.30
C GLY A 260 12.99 -18.66 -2.14
N ALA A 261 14.12 -19.36 -2.31
CA ALA A 261 15.17 -19.45 -1.30
C ALA A 261 15.81 -18.10 -0.99
N VAL A 262 16.09 -17.26 -2.01
CA VAL A 262 16.62 -15.90 -1.80
C VAL A 262 15.65 -15.04 -1.00
N MET A 263 14.35 -15.07 -1.33
CA MET A 263 13.33 -14.33 -0.58
C MET A 263 13.17 -14.85 0.86
N ALA A 264 13.19 -16.17 1.06
CA ALA A 264 13.10 -16.78 2.38
C ALA A 264 14.29 -16.40 3.26
N LEU A 265 15.51 -16.40 2.71
CA LEU A 265 16.73 -15.98 3.40
C LEU A 265 16.68 -14.49 3.77
N PHE A 266 16.20 -13.63 2.87
CA PHE A 266 16.02 -12.21 3.14
C PHE A 266 14.98 -11.95 4.24
N GLY A 267 13.83 -12.63 4.17
CA GLY A 267 12.80 -12.57 5.22
C GLY A 267 13.31 -13.06 6.57
N LEU A 268 14.06 -14.18 6.59
CA LEU A 268 14.66 -14.74 7.79
C LEU A 268 15.71 -13.79 8.40
N TRP A 269 16.52 -13.14 7.57
CA TRP A 269 17.50 -12.15 8.01
C TRP A 269 16.82 -10.96 8.72
N MET A 270 15.72 -10.44 8.17
CA MET A 270 14.94 -9.37 8.82
C MET A 270 14.33 -9.81 10.15
N ILE A 271 13.82 -11.04 10.23
CA ILE A 271 13.26 -11.60 11.48
C ILE A 271 14.36 -11.76 12.53
N ARG A 272 15.56 -12.23 12.15
CA ARG A 272 16.67 -12.45 13.09
C ARG A 272 17.25 -11.14 13.65
N LYS A 273 17.26 -10.05 12.86
CA LYS A 273 17.75 -8.73 13.29
C LYS A 273 16.65 -7.76 13.74
N GLU A 274 15.45 -8.25 14.07
CA GLU A 274 14.27 -7.44 14.42
C GLU A 274 14.55 -6.34 15.45
N LYS A 275 15.23 -6.66 16.56
CA LYS A 275 15.47 -5.70 17.65
C LYS A 275 16.37 -4.53 17.22
N GLY A 276 17.40 -4.81 16.41
CA GLY A 276 18.33 -3.79 15.92
C GLY A 276 17.67 -2.89 14.88
N LEU A 277 16.94 -3.50 13.95
CA LEU A 277 16.23 -2.79 12.87
C LEU A 277 15.06 -1.95 13.38
N ALA A 278 14.32 -2.43 14.37
CA ALA A 278 13.23 -1.67 14.99
C ALA A 278 13.74 -0.45 15.78
N ALA A 279 14.96 -0.53 16.34
CA ALA A 279 15.59 0.60 17.04
C ALA A 279 16.15 1.64 16.06
N GLN A 280 16.61 1.20 14.89
CA GLN A 280 17.09 2.06 13.81
C GLN A 280 15.92 2.60 13.00
N LYS A 281 15.26 3.65 13.52
CA LYS A 281 14.25 4.40 12.77
C LYS A 281 14.89 4.91 11.47
N THR A 282 14.46 4.36 10.35
CA THR A 282 14.93 4.73 9.02
C THR A 282 13.86 5.57 8.35
N ASP A 283 14.27 6.68 7.74
CA ASP A 283 13.34 7.68 7.17
C ASP A 283 12.70 7.21 5.86
N SER A 284 13.21 6.15 5.23
CA SER A 284 12.63 5.60 4.01
C SER A 284 11.32 4.85 4.29
N GLU A 285 10.20 5.38 3.80
CA GLU A 285 8.87 4.75 3.91
C GLU A 285 8.84 3.33 3.34
N ILE A 286 9.52 3.11 2.22
CA ILE A 286 9.62 1.80 1.56
C ILE A 286 10.17 0.76 2.54
N TRP A 287 11.26 1.07 3.23
CA TRP A 287 11.86 0.16 4.21
C TRP A 287 10.90 -0.18 5.36
N ASN A 288 10.14 0.81 5.84
CA ASN A 288 9.17 0.60 6.91
C ASN A 288 8.03 -0.32 6.48
N ILE A 289 7.56 -0.23 5.23
CA ILE A 289 6.58 -1.15 4.65
C ILE A 289 7.15 -2.57 4.56
N PHE A 290 8.36 -2.73 4.01
CA PHE A 290 9.02 -4.04 3.91
C PHE A 290 9.27 -4.68 5.29
N PHE A 291 9.71 -3.89 6.26
CA PHE A 291 9.95 -4.36 7.63
C PHE A 291 8.64 -4.74 8.36
N GLY A 292 7.57 -3.97 8.13
CA GLY A 292 6.22 -4.30 8.58
C GLY A 292 5.73 -5.65 8.05
N GLY A 293 6.05 -5.95 6.78
CA GLY A 293 5.70 -7.19 6.08
C GLY A 293 6.66 -8.37 6.24
N ARG A 294 7.66 -8.32 7.15
CA ARG A 294 8.73 -9.33 7.24
C ARG A 294 8.27 -10.80 7.32
N TYR A 295 7.20 -11.07 8.07
CA TYR A 295 6.64 -12.42 8.20
C TYR A 295 5.93 -12.88 6.92
N ILE A 296 5.32 -11.95 6.18
CA ILE A 296 4.67 -12.24 4.90
C ILE A 296 5.74 -12.65 3.88
N ILE A 297 6.82 -11.88 3.77
CA ILE A 297 7.94 -12.16 2.85
C ILE A 297 8.59 -13.51 3.15
N PHE A 298 8.82 -13.82 4.43
CA PHE A 298 9.35 -15.11 4.83
C PHE A 298 8.43 -16.26 4.41
N LEU A 299 7.12 -16.16 4.70
CA LEU A 299 6.16 -17.21 4.39
C LEU A 299 5.97 -17.38 2.87
N MET A 300 5.96 -16.29 2.11
CA MET A 300 5.95 -16.30 0.64
C MET A 300 7.17 -17.02 0.07
N GLY A 301 8.36 -16.76 0.61
CA GLY A 301 9.58 -17.46 0.21
C GLY A 301 9.51 -18.97 0.46
N VAL A 302 9.05 -19.39 1.64
CA VAL A 302 8.92 -20.82 1.99
C VAL A 302 7.91 -21.54 1.10
N PHE A 303 6.74 -20.95 0.85
CA PHE A 303 5.77 -21.55 -0.08
C PHE A 303 6.26 -21.53 -1.52
N SER A 304 6.97 -20.48 -1.95
CA SER A 304 7.59 -20.40 -3.28
C SER A 304 8.64 -21.51 -3.49
N MET A 305 9.42 -21.85 -2.45
CA MET A 305 10.31 -23.01 -2.49
C MET A 305 9.52 -24.32 -2.66
N TYR A 306 8.41 -24.48 -1.93
CA TYR A 306 7.56 -25.66 -2.06
C TYR A 306 6.96 -25.80 -3.48
N THR A 307 6.40 -24.73 -4.04
CA THR A 307 5.83 -24.77 -5.40
C THR A 307 6.91 -24.88 -6.47
N GLY A 308 8.08 -24.26 -6.27
CA GLY A 308 9.25 -24.43 -7.14
C GLY A 308 9.73 -25.87 -7.21
N LEU A 309 9.70 -26.59 -6.08
CA LEU A 309 9.96 -28.03 -6.04
C LEU A 309 8.89 -28.85 -6.79
N ILE A 310 7.60 -28.48 -6.65
CA ILE A 310 6.51 -29.13 -7.41
C ILE A 310 6.64 -28.87 -8.91
N TYR A 311 7.02 -27.66 -9.31
CA TYR A 311 7.30 -27.35 -10.71
C TYR A 311 8.64 -27.91 -11.20
N ASN A 312 9.49 -28.38 -10.29
CA ASN A 312 10.82 -28.86 -10.58
C ASN A 312 11.63 -27.83 -11.39
N ASP A 313 11.61 -26.57 -10.93
CA ASP A 313 12.33 -25.46 -11.55
C ASP A 313 13.19 -24.73 -10.51
N ILE A 314 14.50 -24.65 -10.80
CA ILE A 314 15.51 -23.90 -10.06
C ILE A 314 16.28 -23.03 -11.05
N PHE A 315 16.11 -21.70 -10.98
CA PHE A 315 16.75 -20.76 -11.89
C PHE A 315 16.65 -21.17 -13.38
N SER A 316 15.47 -21.65 -13.83
CA SER A 316 15.21 -22.19 -15.17
C SER A 316 15.82 -23.56 -15.51
N LYS A 317 16.19 -24.37 -14.51
CA LYS A 317 16.71 -25.74 -14.69
C LYS A 317 15.94 -26.73 -13.82
N SER A 318 15.89 -27.99 -14.24
CA SER A 318 15.22 -29.07 -13.50
C SER A 318 16.20 -29.90 -12.67
N LEU A 319 15.72 -30.46 -11.57
CA LEU A 319 16.45 -31.37 -10.70
C LEU A 319 16.04 -32.81 -11.01
N ASN A 320 17.01 -33.66 -11.33
CA ASN A 320 16.78 -35.10 -11.50
C ASN A 320 16.98 -35.85 -10.17
N ILE A 321 15.95 -35.90 -9.33
CA ILE A 321 16.03 -36.51 -7.99
C ILE A 321 15.66 -38.00 -8.01
N PHE A 322 14.57 -38.37 -8.70
CA PHE A 322 14.02 -39.73 -8.67
C PHE A 322 14.28 -40.55 -9.94
N GLY A 323 15.00 -40.00 -10.91
CA GLY A 323 15.12 -40.57 -12.25
C GLY A 323 13.89 -40.27 -13.13
N SER A 324 14.11 -40.01 -14.41
CA SER A 324 13.01 -39.79 -15.36
C SER A 324 12.33 -41.12 -15.71
N HIS A 325 11.00 -41.08 -15.85
CA HIS A 325 10.19 -42.22 -16.29
C HIS A 325 10.02 -42.25 -17.82
N TRP A 326 10.71 -41.35 -18.51
CA TRP A 326 10.87 -41.37 -19.96
C TRP A 326 12.23 -41.96 -20.32
N GLN A 327 12.21 -42.90 -21.26
CA GLN A 327 13.40 -43.59 -21.74
C GLN A 327 13.49 -43.43 -23.26
N VAL A 328 14.71 -43.24 -23.75
CA VAL A 328 14.97 -43.18 -25.19
C VAL A 328 15.34 -44.59 -25.65
N THR A 329 14.42 -45.28 -26.33
CA THR A 329 14.65 -46.66 -26.83
C THR A 329 15.36 -46.71 -28.18
N TYR A 330 15.64 -45.55 -28.79
CA TYR A 330 16.27 -45.43 -30.11
C TYR A 330 17.80 -45.62 -30.07
N ASN A 331 18.35 -46.17 -31.15
CA ASN A 331 19.80 -46.32 -31.34
C ASN A 331 20.51 -44.95 -31.41
N LYS A 332 21.75 -44.89 -30.90
CA LYS A 332 22.59 -43.68 -30.89
C LYS A 332 22.71 -43.02 -32.27
N SER A 333 22.82 -43.81 -33.34
CA SER A 333 22.88 -43.31 -34.72
C SER A 333 21.62 -42.55 -35.14
N THR A 334 20.44 -43.03 -34.75
CA THR A 334 19.14 -42.43 -35.07
C THR A 334 18.90 -41.15 -34.27
N VAL A 335 19.40 -41.09 -33.03
CA VAL A 335 19.32 -39.90 -32.17
C VAL A 335 20.24 -38.79 -32.69
N ILE A 336 21.43 -39.12 -33.20
CA ILE A 336 22.38 -38.14 -33.72
C ILE A 336 21.98 -37.64 -35.11
N SER A 337 21.38 -38.50 -35.95
CA SER A 337 20.96 -38.11 -37.31
C SER A 337 19.75 -37.17 -37.33
N ASN A 338 18.84 -37.31 -36.36
CA ASN A 338 17.58 -36.59 -36.35
C ASN A 338 17.64 -35.40 -35.38
N LYS A 339 17.46 -34.18 -35.91
CA LYS A 339 17.43 -32.95 -35.10
C LYS A 339 16.23 -32.87 -34.15
N PHE A 340 15.09 -33.45 -34.54
CA PHE A 340 13.89 -33.54 -33.71
C PHE A 340 13.40 -34.98 -33.71
N LEU A 341 13.23 -35.56 -32.52
CA LEU A 341 12.70 -36.90 -32.31
C LEU A 341 11.56 -36.82 -31.30
N GLN A 342 10.39 -37.30 -31.68
CA GLN A 342 9.24 -37.39 -30.79
C GLN A 342 9.15 -38.79 -30.21
N LEU A 343 9.16 -38.88 -28.87
CA LEU A 343 8.92 -40.13 -28.15
C LEU A 343 7.43 -40.45 -28.18
N ASN A 344 7.06 -41.71 -28.46
CA ASN A 344 5.67 -42.11 -28.51
C ASN A 344 5.24 -42.70 -27.15
N PRO A 345 4.30 -42.07 -26.42
CA PRO A 345 3.83 -42.58 -25.13
C PRO A 345 3.09 -43.93 -25.20
N GLU A 346 2.66 -44.36 -26.38
CA GLU A 346 2.06 -45.69 -26.60
C GLU A 346 3.10 -46.82 -26.55
N THR A 347 4.35 -46.51 -26.92
CA THR A 347 5.45 -47.48 -26.96
C THR A 347 6.17 -47.60 -25.61
N SER A 348 7.20 -48.45 -25.54
CA SER A 348 8.05 -48.63 -24.34
C SER A 348 8.88 -47.39 -23.95
N ASP A 349 8.78 -46.28 -24.70
CA ASP A 349 9.45 -45.00 -24.39
C ASP A 349 8.94 -44.36 -23.07
N TYR A 350 7.72 -44.71 -22.63
CA TYR A 350 7.15 -44.26 -21.36
C TYR A 350 6.85 -45.45 -20.43
N THR A 351 7.38 -45.41 -19.20
CA THR A 351 7.28 -46.51 -18.23
C THR A 351 5.90 -46.64 -17.56
N ASP A 352 4.89 -45.88 -18.02
CA ASP A 352 3.49 -45.90 -17.56
C ASP A 352 3.25 -45.43 -16.11
N THR A 353 4.29 -45.05 -15.41
CA THR A 353 4.23 -44.62 -14.01
C THR A 353 4.51 -43.12 -13.90
N PRO A 354 3.68 -42.34 -13.19
CA PRO A 354 3.92 -40.91 -13.02
C PRO A 354 5.15 -40.66 -12.16
N TYR A 355 5.80 -39.51 -12.38
CA TYR A 355 6.92 -39.06 -11.56
C TYR A 355 6.46 -38.88 -10.09
N PRO A 356 7.18 -39.43 -9.09
CA PRO A 356 6.70 -39.47 -7.71
C PRO A 356 6.40 -38.11 -7.07
N PHE A 357 7.13 -37.06 -7.46
CA PHE A 357 7.00 -35.75 -6.83
C PHE A 357 7.29 -34.60 -7.80
N GLY A 358 6.26 -33.83 -8.16
CA GLY A 358 6.38 -32.69 -9.05
C GLY A 358 6.38 -33.05 -10.54
N MET A 359 6.95 -32.18 -11.38
CA MET A 359 7.05 -32.39 -12.83
C MET A 359 8.30 -33.19 -13.21
N ASP A 360 8.16 -34.08 -14.21
CA ASP A 360 9.28 -34.88 -14.72
C ASP A 360 10.40 -33.97 -15.29
N PRO A 361 11.67 -34.17 -14.89
CA PRO A 361 12.80 -33.37 -15.37
C PRO A 361 12.97 -33.34 -16.90
N ILE A 362 12.51 -34.39 -17.61
CA ILE A 362 12.67 -34.51 -19.07
C ILE A 362 12.03 -33.36 -19.84
N TRP A 363 10.95 -32.77 -19.29
CA TRP A 363 10.24 -31.67 -19.93
C TRP A 363 11.09 -30.41 -20.06
N GLN A 364 12.15 -30.26 -19.25
CA GLN A 364 13.08 -29.14 -19.38
C GLN A 364 14.04 -29.31 -20.57
N VAL A 365 14.33 -30.55 -20.95
CA VAL A 365 15.18 -30.87 -22.11
C VAL A 365 14.36 -30.88 -23.41
N ALA A 366 13.05 -31.12 -23.31
CA ALA A 366 12.11 -31.14 -24.43
C ALA A 366 11.79 -29.71 -24.96
N GLY A 367 12.74 -29.10 -25.69
CA GLY A 367 12.65 -27.70 -26.13
C GLY A 367 11.43 -27.33 -26.98
N SER A 368 10.85 -28.25 -27.77
CA SER A 368 9.70 -27.95 -28.63
C SER A 368 8.34 -28.10 -27.94
N ASN A 369 8.19 -29.09 -27.06
CA ASN A 369 6.88 -29.49 -26.51
C ASN A 369 6.65 -29.05 -25.05
N LYS A 370 7.69 -28.54 -24.37
CA LYS A 370 7.62 -28.04 -22.98
C LYS A 370 6.49 -27.04 -22.77
N ILE A 371 6.42 -26.00 -23.60
CA ILE A 371 5.48 -24.89 -23.43
C ILE A 371 4.04 -25.38 -23.57
N ILE A 372 3.77 -26.27 -24.52
CA ILE A 372 2.42 -26.81 -24.77
C ILE A 372 1.94 -27.60 -23.54
N PHE A 373 2.79 -28.47 -22.99
CA PHE A 373 2.48 -29.24 -21.80
C PHE A 373 2.29 -28.36 -20.55
N GLN A 374 3.25 -27.47 -20.28
CA GLN A 374 3.20 -26.59 -19.10
C GLN A 374 2.01 -25.62 -19.15
N ASN A 375 1.67 -25.11 -20.33
CA ASN A 375 0.50 -24.25 -20.52
C ASN A 375 -0.80 -24.99 -20.14
N ALA A 376 -1.01 -26.18 -20.72
CA ALA A 376 -2.19 -26.98 -20.42
C ALA A 376 -2.30 -27.39 -18.93
N TYR A 377 -1.17 -27.68 -18.28
CA TYR A 377 -1.10 -28.03 -16.86
C TYR A 377 -1.41 -26.82 -15.96
N LYS A 378 -0.64 -25.73 -16.11
CA LYS A 378 -0.77 -24.53 -15.25
C LYS A 378 -2.12 -23.84 -15.41
N MET A 379 -2.67 -23.80 -16.63
CA MET A 379 -4.01 -23.24 -16.88
C MET A 379 -5.09 -24.00 -16.10
N LYS A 380 -5.09 -25.34 -16.15
CA LYS A 380 -6.08 -26.17 -15.42
C LYS A 380 -5.95 -26.02 -13.91
N ILE A 381 -4.73 -26.07 -13.38
CA ILE A 381 -4.49 -25.89 -11.93
C ILE A 381 -4.98 -24.53 -11.43
N SER A 382 -4.79 -23.48 -12.22
CA SER A 382 -5.25 -22.13 -11.87
C SER A 382 -6.78 -22.07 -11.71
N ILE A 383 -7.51 -22.72 -12.62
CA ILE A 383 -8.97 -22.82 -12.54
C ILE A 383 -9.39 -23.66 -11.32
N ILE A 384 -8.72 -24.80 -11.07
CA ILE A 384 -9.02 -25.67 -9.92
C ILE A 384 -8.86 -24.90 -8.59
N PHE A 385 -7.72 -24.24 -8.39
CA PHE A 385 -7.50 -23.44 -7.18
C PHE A 385 -8.47 -22.28 -7.08
N GLY A 386 -8.78 -21.60 -8.20
CA GLY A 386 -9.76 -20.52 -8.22
C GLY A 386 -11.14 -20.94 -7.75
N VAL A 387 -11.68 -22.02 -8.32
CA VAL A 387 -13.01 -22.52 -7.96
C VAL A 387 -13.07 -22.99 -6.51
N ILE A 388 -12.05 -23.72 -6.02
CA ILE A 388 -12.00 -24.15 -4.62
C ILE A 388 -11.92 -22.94 -3.67
N HIS A 389 -11.09 -21.95 -3.99
CA HIS A 389 -10.94 -20.74 -3.18
C HIS A 389 -12.23 -19.89 -3.14
N MET A 390 -12.95 -19.77 -4.25
CA MET A 390 -14.25 -19.09 -4.29
C MET A 390 -15.34 -19.84 -3.52
N ILE A 391 -15.41 -21.17 -3.65
CA ILE A 391 -16.34 -22.00 -2.86
C ILE A 391 -16.08 -21.78 -1.37
N PHE A 392 -14.81 -21.77 -0.97
CA PHE A 392 -14.40 -21.49 0.40
C PHE A 392 -14.86 -20.10 0.88
N GLY A 393 -14.76 -19.07 0.03
CA GLY A 393 -15.27 -17.73 0.34
C GLY A 393 -16.78 -17.68 0.55
N VAL A 394 -17.57 -18.38 -0.28
CA VAL A 394 -19.03 -18.42 -0.10
C VAL A 394 -19.41 -19.22 1.16
N ILE A 395 -18.66 -20.27 1.50
CA ILE A 395 -18.82 -21.00 2.78
C ILE A 395 -18.59 -20.08 3.99
N MET A 396 -17.72 -19.07 3.92
CA MET A 396 -17.58 -18.10 5.01
C MET A 396 -18.84 -17.26 5.24
N SER A 397 -19.57 -16.94 4.16
CA SER A 397 -20.84 -16.23 4.23
C SER A 397 -21.91 -17.01 5.02
N TYR A 398 -21.90 -18.35 4.92
CA TYR A 398 -22.77 -19.21 5.73
C TYR A 398 -22.59 -18.96 7.23
N TYR A 399 -21.35 -18.94 7.72
CA TYR A 399 -21.06 -18.72 9.13
C TYR A 399 -21.50 -17.34 9.60
N ASN A 400 -21.32 -16.30 8.78
CA ASN A 400 -21.82 -14.96 9.06
C ASN A 400 -23.35 -14.95 9.21
N HIS A 401 -24.08 -15.49 8.23
CA HIS A 401 -25.54 -15.52 8.28
C HIS A 401 -26.11 -16.35 9.43
N THR A 402 -25.48 -17.48 9.77
CA THR A 402 -25.87 -18.30 10.91
C THR A 402 -25.63 -17.56 12.24
N TYR A 403 -24.53 -16.82 12.35
CA TYR A 403 -24.21 -16.07 13.57
C TYR A 403 -25.15 -14.88 13.80
N PHE A 404 -25.44 -14.10 12.76
CA PHE A 404 -26.42 -13.01 12.82
C PHE A 404 -27.88 -13.50 12.83
N LYS A 405 -28.11 -14.83 12.75
CA LYS A 405 -29.44 -15.48 12.73
C LYS A 405 -30.36 -15.01 11.59
N ASN A 406 -29.79 -14.53 10.48
CA ASN A 406 -30.54 -14.07 9.31
C ASN A 406 -30.96 -15.23 8.41
N ARG A 407 -32.03 -15.95 8.82
CA ARG A 407 -32.54 -17.14 8.11
C ARG A 407 -32.96 -16.85 6.66
N LEU A 408 -33.44 -15.64 6.39
CA LEU A 408 -33.90 -15.25 5.05
C LEU A 408 -32.73 -15.21 4.05
N SER A 409 -31.65 -14.51 4.39
CA SER A 409 -30.42 -14.46 3.58
C SER A 409 -29.78 -15.83 3.42
N LEU A 410 -29.81 -16.65 4.47
CA LEU A 410 -29.27 -18.01 4.39
C LEU A 410 -29.98 -18.86 3.32
N ILE A 411 -31.31 -18.82 3.27
CA ILE A 411 -32.09 -19.65 2.33
C ILE A 411 -32.06 -19.07 0.92
N TYR A 412 -32.19 -17.75 0.76
CA TYR A 412 -32.42 -17.12 -0.54
C TYR A 412 -31.18 -16.47 -1.18
N GLU A 413 -30.09 -16.31 -0.44
CA GLU A 413 -28.81 -15.81 -0.99
C GLU A 413 -27.77 -16.92 -0.99
N PHE A 414 -27.41 -17.47 0.18
CA PHE A 414 -26.33 -18.45 0.28
C PHE A 414 -26.59 -19.74 -0.50
N ILE A 415 -27.76 -20.37 -0.34
CA ILE A 415 -28.06 -21.65 -1.02
C ILE A 415 -28.03 -21.49 -2.56
N PRO A 416 -28.76 -20.53 -3.17
CA PRO A 416 -28.69 -20.33 -4.62
C PRO A 416 -27.27 -19.98 -5.11
N GLN A 417 -26.52 -19.17 -4.36
CA GLN A 417 -25.14 -18.81 -4.70
C GLN A 417 -24.23 -20.05 -4.73
N MET A 418 -24.31 -20.92 -3.73
CA MET A 418 -23.54 -22.16 -3.65
C MET A 418 -23.90 -23.16 -4.75
N VAL A 419 -25.21 -23.37 -4.96
CA VAL A 419 -25.70 -24.30 -5.98
C VAL A 419 -25.26 -23.85 -7.38
N PHE A 420 -25.38 -22.56 -7.68
CA PHE A 420 -24.95 -21.97 -8.94
C PHE A 420 -23.44 -22.20 -9.20
N LEU A 421 -22.59 -21.95 -8.20
CA LEU A 421 -21.14 -22.12 -8.32
C LEU A 421 -20.75 -23.60 -8.46
N LEU A 422 -21.39 -24.49 -7.72
CA LEU A 422 -21.11 -25.93 -7.74
C LEU A 422 -21.50 -26.57 -9.08
N PHE A 423 -22.69 -26.26 -9.60
CA PHE A 423 -23.20 -26.93 -10.80
C PHE A 423 -22.53 -26.48 -12.10
N LEU A 424 -22.06 -25.23 -12.18
CA LEU A 424 -21.34 -24.76 -13.37
C LEU A 424 -19.83 -25.00 -13.24
N PHE A 425 -19.20 -24.40 -12.23
CA PHE A 425 -17.74 -24.30 -12.19
C PHE A 425 -17.08 -25.50 -11.50
N PHE A 426 -17.67 -26.03 -10.42
CA PHE A 426 -17.14 -27.25 -9.80
C PHE A 426 -17.33 -28.48 -10.69
N TYR A 427 -18.44 -28.54 -11.45
CA TYR A 427 -18.61 -29.56 -12.48
C TYR A 427 -17.49 -29.51 -13.54
N MET A 428 -17.11 -28.32 -14.01
CA MET A 428 -15.97 -28.15 -14.92
C MET A 428 -14.66 -28.69 -14.30
N VAL A 429 -14.44 -28.46 -13.00
CA VAL A 429 -13.29 -29.04 -12.27
C VAL A 429 -13.35 -30.57 -12.23
N LEU A 430 -14.53 -31.16 -12.00
CA LEU A 430 -14.70 -32.62 -12.05
C LEU A 430 -14.39 -33.19 -13.43
N LEU A 431 -14.79 -32.52 -14.52
CA LEU A 431 -14.44 -32.93 -15.88
C LEU A 431 -12.91 -32.93 -16.11
N MET A 432 -12.17 -31.99 -15.51
CA MET A 432 -10.70 -31.97 -15.58
C MET A 432 -10.08 -33.21 -14.92
N PHE A 433 -10.55 -33.59 -13.73
CA PHE A 433 -10.09 -34.79 -13.03
C PHE A 433 -10.48 -36.08 -13.76
N ILE A 434 -11.70 -36.15 -14.31
CA ILE A 434 -12.13 -37.29 -15.12
C ILE A 434 -11.26 -37.41 -16.37
N LYS A 435 -10.92 -36.30 -17.02
CA LYS A 435 -10.02 -36.29 -18.19
C LYS A 435 -8.63 -36.83 -17.83
N TRP A 436 -8.07 -36.41 -16.70
CA TRP A 436 -6.76 -36.88 -16.23
C TRP A 436 -6.72 -38.37 -15.87
N ASN A 437 -7.82 -38.94 -15.39
CA ASN A 437 -7.86 -40.34 -14.97
C ASN A 437 -8.26 -41.34 -16.07
N ARG A 438 -9.05 -40.93 -17.07
CA ARG A 438 -9.65 -41.85 -18.06
C ARG A 438 -8.87 -41.96 -19.37
N TYR A 439 -8.28 -40.87 -19.85
CA TYR A 439 -7.63 -40.82 -21.16
C TYR A 439 -6.13 -41.07 -21.02
N SER A 440 -5.62 -42.11 -21.70
CA SER A 440 -4.20 -42.48 -21.73
C SER A 440 -3.80 -42.97 -23.12
N ALA A 441 -2.52 -42.88 -23.46
CA ALA A 441 -1.99 -43.29 -24.76
C ALA A 441 -2.06 -44.81 -25.00
N LYS A 442 -1.98 -45.63 -23.95
CA LYS A 442 -2.03 -47.10 -24.05
C LYS A 442 -3.42 -47.70 -24.01
N ASN A 443 -4.45 -46.91 -23.69
CA ASN A 443 -5.82 -47.43 -23.58
C ASN A 443 -6.42 -47.64 -24.98
N PRO A 444 -6.76 -48.89 -25.38
CA PRO A 444 -7.34 -49.14 -26.70
C PRO A 444 -8.79 -48.64 -26.78
N GLY A 445 -9.19 -48.16 -27.96
CA GLY A 445 -10.57 -47.79 -28.29
C GLY A 445 -10.97 -46.37 -27.86
N ARG A 446 -12.18 -46.23 -27.28
CA ARG A 446 -12.84 -44.94 -26.96
C ARG A 446 -12.07 -43.99 -26.04
N TYR A 447 -11.09 -44.50 -25.27
CA TYR A 447 -10.28 -43.72 -24.33
C TYR A 447 -8.86 -43.43 -24.83
N SER A 448 -8.62 -43.58 -26.14
CA SER A 448 -7.36 -43.24 -26.78
C SER A 448 -7.07 -41.73 -26.74
N ALA A 449 -5.79 -41.36 -26.87
CA ALA A 449 -5.32 -39.97 -26.88
C ALA A 449 -5.96 -39.13 -28.01
N SER A 450 -6.27 -39.73 -29.16
CA SER A 450 -6.91 -39.04 -30.30
C SER A 450 -8.37 -38.69 -30.05
N CYS A 451 -9.06 -39.46 -29.20
CA CYS A 451 -10.47 -39.26 -28.87
C CYS A 451 -10.68 -38.31 -27.67
N ALA A 452 -9.63 -37.70 -27.11
CA ALA A 452 -9.74 -36.88 -25.90
C ALA A 452 -10.47 -35.54 -26.15
N PRO A 453 -11.68 -35.31 -25.59
CA PRO A 453 -12.49 -34.15 -25.90
C PRO A 453 -11.92 -32.86 -25.29
N SER A 454 -12.24 -31.71 -25.90
CA SER A 454 -11.88 -30.39 -25.38
C SER A 454 -12.86 -29.93 -24.30
N ILE A 455 -12.35 -29.73 -23.08
CA ILE A 455 -13.17 -29.32 -21.92
C ILE A 455 -13.86 -27.97 -22.17
N LEU A 456 -13.15 -27.04 -22.84
CA LEU A 456 -13.69 -25.71 -23.15
C LEU A 456 -14.90 -25.80 -24.07
N ILE A 457 -14.82 -26.59 -25.14
CA ILE A 457 -15.92 -26.76 -26.11
C ILE A 457 -17.09 -27.45 -25.42
N THR A 458 -16.84 -28.52 -24.65
CA THR A 458 -17.91 -29.20 -23.89
C THR A 458 -18.60 -28.29 -22.88
N PHE A 459 -17.90 -27.29 -22.34
CA PHE A 459 -18.48 -26.30 -21.43
C PHE A 459 -19.29 -25.24 -22.18
N ILE A 460 -18.81 -24.77 -23.34
CA ILE A 460 -19.55 -23.84 -24.20
C ILE A 460 -20.85 -24.49 -24.70
N ASP A 461 -20.76 -25.73 -25.20
CA ASP A 461 -21.93 -26.46 -25.71
C ASP A 461 -22.93 -26.77 -24.59
N MET A 462 -22.44 -27.02 -23.37
CA MET A 462 -23.29 -27.18 -22.18
C MET A 462 -24.11 -25.91 -21.88
N VAL A 463 -23.51 -24.72 -21.92
CA VAL A 463 -24.20 -23.46 -21.62
C VAL A 463 -25.13 -23.01 -22.75
N LEU A 464 -24.73 -23.23 -24.01
CA LEU A 464 -25.47 -22.81 -25.19
C LEU A 464 -26.54 -23.82 -25.65
N PHE A 465 -26.63 -24.99 -25.00
CA PHE A 465 -27.50 -26.12 -25.40
C PHE A 465 -27.27 -26.56 -26.86
N ASN A 466 -26.03 -26.50 -27.34
CA ASN A 466 -25.69 -26.94 -28.69
C ASN A 466 -25.55 -28.46 -28.75
N THR A 467 -25.91 -29.03 -29.91
CA THR A 467 -25.58 -30.42 -30.20
C THR A 467 -24.09 -30.52 -30.54
N PRO A 468 -23.33 -31.39 -29.85
CA PRO A 468 -21.91 -31.52 -30.12
C PRO A 468 -21.66 -32.14 -31.50
N LYS A 469 -20.56 -31.74 -32.15
CA LYS A 469 -20.20 -32.21 -33.49
C LYS A 469 -19.94 -33.72 -33.50
N PRO A 470 -20.38 -34.46 -34.54
CA PRO A 470 -20.11 -35.88 -34.66
C PRO A 470 -18.59 -36.13 -34.79
N VAL A 471 -18.08 -37.06 -34.01
CA VAL A 471 -16.65 -37.45 -33.96
C VAL A 471 -16.50 -38.79 -34.71
N PRO A 472 -15.37 -39.06 -35.41
CA PRO A 472 -15.16 -40.32 -36.11
C PRO A 472 -15.25 -41.54 -35.17
N GLU A 473 -15.90 -42.62 -35.62
CA GLU A 473 -15.86 -43.93 -34.93
C GLU A 473 -14.39 -44.39 -34.84
N PRO A 474 -13.89 -44.86 -33.67
CA PRO A 474 -14.56 -45.34 -32.45
C PRO A 474 -14.68 -44.31 -31.30
N CYS A 475 -14.53 -43.01 -31.57
CA CYS A 475 -14.56 -41.99 -30.52
C CYS A 475 -16.00 -41.63 -30.11
N GLU A 476 -16.28 -41.64 -28.81
CA GLU A 476 -17.53 -41.13 -28.25
C GLU A 476 -17.40 -39.63 -27.93
N VAL A 477 -18.47 -38.87 -28.18
CA VAL A 477 -18.52 -37.43 -27.92
C VAL A 477 -18.48 -37.11 -26.42
N TYR A 478 -19.04 -38.00 -25.60
CA TYR A 478 -19.18 -37.83 -24.15
C TYR A 478 -18.14 -38.66 -23.39
N MET A 479 -17.66 -38.13 -22.28
CA MET A 479 -16.62 -38.73 -21.44
C MET A 479 -17.14 -39.88 -20.57
N PHE A 480 -18.43 -39.84 -20.20
CA PHE A 480 -19.09 -40.87 -19.41
C PHE A 480 -20.57 -41.00 -19.80
N GLY A 481 -21.15 -42.18 -19.54
CA GLY A 481 -22.56 -42.45 -19.84
C GLY A 481 -23.50 -41.52 -19.08
N GLY A 482 -24.49 -40.94 -19.78
CA GLY A 482 -25.46 -40.01 -19.20
C GLY A 482 -24.96 -38.57 -19.04
N GLN A 483 -23.79 -38.20 -19.57
CA GLN A 483 -23.24 -36.85 -19.44
C GLN A 483 -24.20 -35.75 -19.93
N HIS A 484 -24.85 -35.94 -21.07
CA HIS A 484 -25.82 -34.97 -21.61
C HIS A 484 -26.96 -34.69 -20.61
N PHE A 485 -27.52 -35.74 -19.99
CA PHE A 485 -28.58 -35.59 -19.00
C PHE A 485 -28.13 -34.74 -17.80
N PHE A 486 -26.98 -35.05 -17.21
CA PHE A 486 -26.44 -34.29 -16.08
C PHE A 486 -26.13 -32.83 -16.46
N GLN A 487 -25.55 -32.58 -17.64
CA GLN A 487 -25.26 -31.23 -18.12
C GLN A 487 -26.54 -30.40 -18.26
N THR A 488 -27.57 -30.95 -18.90
CA THR A 488 -28.86 -30.27 -19.05
C THR A 488 -29.50 -29.98 -17.68
N VAL A 489 -29.51 -30.95 -16.75
CA VAL A 489 -30.07 -30.76 -15.41
C VAL A 489 -29.31 -29.68 -14.63
N PHE A 490 -27.98 -29.69 -14.66
CA PHE A 490 -27.17 -28.71 -13.94
C PHE A 490 -27.38 -27.27 -14.46
N VAL A 491 -27.46 -27.08 -15.77
CA VAL A 491 -27.73 -25.74 -16.34
C VAL A 491 -29.15 -25.28 -16.01
N LEU A 492 -30.15 -26.15 -16.09
CA LEU A 492 -31.52 -25.81 -15.73
C LEU A 492 -31.66 -25.40 -14.26
N ILE A 493 -31.02 -26.12 -13.34
CA ILE A 493 -31.04 -25.75 -11.92
C ILE A 493 -30.29 -24.43 -11.69
N ALA A 494 -29.11 -24.25 -12.32
CA ALA A 494 -28.35 -23.01 -12.21
C ALA A 494 -29.15 -21.79 -12.72
N LEU A 495 -29.91 -21.95 -13.81
CA LEU A 495 -30.77 -20.90 -14.36
C LEU A 495 -31.98 -20.64 -13.46
N ALA A 496 -32.57 -21.67 -12.86
CA ALA A 496 -33.67 -21.53 -11.89
C ALA A 496 -33.24 -20.81 -10.60
N CYS A 497 -31.96 -20.90 -10.20
CA CYS A 497 -31.44 -20.17 -9.04
C CYS A 497 -31.45 -18.64 -9.22
N VAL A 498 -31.37 -18.13 -10.46
CA VAL A 498 -31.30 -16.68 -10.72
C VAL A 498 -32.61 -15.96 -10.35
N PRO A 499 -33.81 -16.39 -10.83
CA PRO A 499 -35.07 -15.82 -10.36
C PRO A 499 -35.31 -15.98 -8.85
N VAL A 500 -34.88 -17.10 -8.26
CA VAL A 500 -35.02 -17.35 -6.81
C VAL A 500 -34.24 -16.31 -6.01
N MET A 501 -32.99 -16.01 -6.38
CA MET A 501 -32.16 -15.02 -5.69
C MET A 501 -32.71 -13.60 -5.84
N LEU A 502 -33.26 -13.27 -7.01
CA LEU A 502 -33.76 -11.93 -7.32
C LEU A 502 -35.10 -11.62 -6.62
N LEU A 503 -36.06 -12.56 -6.66
CA LEU A 503 -37.44 -12.30 -6.23
C LEU A 503 -37.75 -12.80 -4.81
N ALA A 504 -37.13 -13.89 -4.35
CA ALA A 504 -37.64 -14.57 -3.16
C ALA A 504 -37.40 -13.81 -1.84
N LYS A 505 -36.26 -13.10 -1.73
CA LYS A 505 -35.96 -12.26 -0.56
C LYS A 505 -36.89 -11.05 -0.43
N PRO A 506 -37.02 -10.16 -1.44
CA PRO A 506 -37.90 -8.99 -1.34
C PRO A 506 -39.38 -9.37 -1.20
N LEU A 507 -39.86 -10.39 -1.92
CA LEU A 507 -41.26 -10.84 -1.81
C LEU A 507 -41.61 -11.36 -0.41
N ASN A 508 -40.68 -12.05 0.26
CA ASN A 508 -40.91 -12.51 1.63
C ASN A 508 -40.87 -11.36 2.64
N ILE A 509 -40.01 -10.36 2.46
CA ILE A 509 -40.02 -9.14 3.29
C ILE A 509 -41.35 -8.40 3.13
N MET A 510 -41.85 -8.26 1.89
CA MET A 510 -43.17 -7.67 1.64
C MET A 510 -44.30 -8.47 2.31
N LYS A 511 -44.25 -9.80 2.24
CA LYS A 511 -45.24 -10.67 2.89
C LYS A 511 -45.21 -10.52 4.42
N GLN A 512 -44.02 -10.43 5.02
CA GLN A 512 -43.86 -10.18 6.46
C GLN A 512 -44.39 -8.79 6.84
N ARG A 513 -44.07 -7.73 6.09
CA ARG A 513 -44.61 -6.38 6.33
C ARG A 513 -46.14 -6.36 6.22
N ARG A 514 -46.71 -7.03 5.22
CA ARG A 514 -48.18 -7.13 5.05
C ARG A 514 -48.86 -7.90 6.18
N GLN A 515 -48.23 -8.93 6.73
CA GLN A 515 -48.75 -9.70 7.87
C GLN A 515 -48.59 -8.97 9.21
N GLY A 516 -47.48 -8.24 9.39
CA GLY A 516 -47.25 -7.39 10.57
C GLY A 516 -48.25 -6.23 10.66
N ASN A 517 -48.57 -5.59 9.54
CA ASN A 517 -49.61 -4.55 9.47
C ASN A 517 -51.04 -5.11 9.63
N ALA A 518 -51.24 -6.42 9.56
CA ALA A 518 -52.55 -7.06 9.70
C ALA A 518 -52.88 -7.53 11.14
N GLN A 519 -51.95 -7.39 12.11
CA GLN A 519 -52.23 -7.62 13.53
C GLN A 519 -52.45 -6.29 14.27
N PRO A 520 -53.71 -5.82 14.47
CA PRO A 520 -53.98 -4.79 15.46
C PRO A 520 -53.84 -5.38 16.87
N ILE A 521 -53.24 -4.58 17.76
CA ILE A 521 -53.07 -4.86 19.20
C ILE A 521 -54.44 -5.18 19.81
N ALA A 522 -54.62 -6.39 20.31
CA ALA A 522 -55.78 -6.82 21.08
C ALA A 522 -55.39 -7.05 22.55
N ALA A 523 -55.62 -6.03 23.38
CA ALA A 523 -55.81 -6.09 24.83
C ALA A 523 -56.47 -4.74 25.20
N GLY A 524 -57.63 -4.59 25.84
CA GLY A 524 -58.31 -5.43 26.82
C GLY A 524 -58.60 -4.56 28.06
N SER A 525 -59.79 -3.92 28.07
CA SER A 525 -60.59 -3.47 29.23
C SER A 525 -59.94 -2.76 30.44
N THR A 526 -60.28 -1.49 30.68
CA THR A 526 -61.22 -0.97 31.72
C THR A 526 -60.99 0.53 32.03
N SER A 527 -62.07 1.32 32.01
CA SER A 527 -62.39 2.50 32.85
C SER A 527 -61.30 3.52 33.23
N ASP A 528 -61.36 4.75 32.68
CA ASP A 528 -61.96 5.93 33.36
C ASP A 528 -61.57 7.27 32.71
N VAL A 529 -62.48 8.22 32.90
CA VAL A 529 -62.51 9.61 32.41
C VAL A 529 -61.50 10.48 33.16
N GLU A 530 -60.77 11.38 32.48
CA GLU A 530 -60.68 12.82 32.84
C GLU A 530 -59.80 13.65 31.89
N VAL A 531 -60.22 14.91 31.74
CA VAL A 531 -59.67 15.99 30.92
C VAL A 531 -58.58 16.73 31.70
N GLY A 532 -57.44 17.09 31.08
CA GLY A 532 -56.47 18.00 31.71
C GLY A 532 -55.21 18.27 30.87
N MET A 533 -54.97 19.56 30.61
CA MET A 533 -53.94 20.14 29.74
C MET A 533 -52.51 20.11 30.34
N SER A 534 -51.51 20.14 29.46
CA SER A 534 -50.12 20.65 29.62
C SER A 534 -49.09 19.80 30.40
N ASN A 535 -48.15 19.20 29.69
CA ASN A 535 -46.81 19.76 29.51
C ASN A 535 -45.97 18.89 28.57
N GLY A 536 -45.13 19.56 27.76
CA GLY A 536 -44.25 18.91 26.81
C GLY A 536 -43.28 17.95 27.48
N GLN A 537 -43.35 16.69 27.07
CA GLN A 537 -42.23 15.76 27.15
C GLN A 537 -41.92 15.29 25.73
N ILE A 538 -40.73 15.69 25.31
CA ILE A 538 -40.01 15.20 24.15
C ILE A 538 -39.87 13.69 24.34
N SER A 539 -40.64 12.91 23.59
CA SER A 539 -40.39 11.47 23.42
C SER A 539 -39.17 11.34 22.51
N GLN A 540 -38.02 11.18 23.14
CA GLN A 540 -36.75 10.92 22.46
C GLN A 540 -36.73 9.50 21.91
N GLY A 541 -36.42 9.39 20.61
CA GLY A 541 -35.51 8.37 20.12
C GLY A 541 -36.08 6.98 19.85
N ALA A 542 -37.15 6.89 19.04
CA ALA A 542 -37.21 5.78 18.09
C ALA A 542 -36.32 6.18 16.91
N GLU A 543 -35.13 5.60 16.83
CA GLU A 543 -34.25 5.75 15.67
C GLU A 543 -35.07 5.48 14.39
N HIS A 544 -34.97 6.43 13.47
CA HIS A 544 -35.27 6.26 12.06
C HIS A 544 -34.49 5.05 11.53
N HIS A 545 -35.05 3.84 11.65
CA HIS A 545 -35.05 2.99 10.48
C HIS A 545 -35.98 3.70 9.51
N GLU A 546 -35.40 4.50 8.60
CA GLU A 546 -36.04 4.72 7.31
C GLU A 546 -36.53 3.35 6.87
N GLU A 547 -37.85 3.17 6.82
CA GLU A 547 -38.42 1.98 6.20
C GLU A 547 -37.96 2.04 4.75
N GLU A 548 -36.81 1.41 4.45
CA GLU A 548 -36.26 1.36 3.10
C GLU A 548 -37.41 1.06 2.16
N GLU A 549 -37.55 1.93 1.16
CA GLU A 549 -38.64 1.81 0.22
C GLU A 549 -38.52 0.43 -0.42
N ILE A 550 -39.66 -0.23 -0.64
CA ILE A 550 -39.65 -1.57 -1.24
C ILE A 550 -38.93 -1.53 -2.60
N SER A 551 -39.04 -0.42 -3.33
CA SER A 551 -38.27 -0.09 -4.54
C SER A 551 -36.75 -0.22 -4.34
N GLU A 552 -36.20 0.37 -3.27
CA GLU A 552 -34.76 0.33 -2.96
C GLU A 552 -34.28 -1.10 -2.67
N ILE A 553 -35.06 -1.87 -1.91
CA ILE A 553 -34.75 -3.28 -1.62
C ILE A 553 -34.71 -4.10 -2.92
N PHE A 554 -35.66 -3.88 -3.83
CA PHE A 554 -35.67 -4.55 -5.14
C PHE A 554 -34.47 -4.14 -6.01
N ILE A 555 -34.12 -2.85 -6.03
CA ILE A 555 -32.97 -2.35 -6.81
C ILE A 555 -31.66 -2.93 -6.26
N HIS A 556 -31.45 -2.86 -4.94
CA HIS A 556 -30.25 -3.39 -4.29
C HIS A 556 -30.13 -4.91 -4.51
N GLN A 557 -31.22 -5.66 -4.36
CA GLN A 557 -31.21 -7.10 -4.59
C GLN A 557 -30.98 -7.45 -6.08
N GLY A 558 -31.52 -6.64 -6.99
CA GLY A 558 -31.29 -6.78 -8.43
C GLY A 558 -29.82 -6.59 -8.79
N ILE A 559 -29.19 -5.52 -8.28
CA ILE A 559 -27.75 -5.26 -8.46
C ILE A 559 -26.93 -6.41 -7.89
N HIS A 560 -27.19 -6.84 -6.66
CA HIS A 560 -26.46 -7.94 -6.01
C HIS A 560 -26.55 -9.25 -6.80
N THR A 561 -27.73 -9.58 -7.35
CA THR A 561 -27.92 -10.80 -8.15
C THR A 561 -27.14 -10.73 -9.46
N ILE A 562 -27.21 -9.59 -10.18
CA ILE A 562 -26.48 -9.38 -11.44
C ILE A 562 -24.96 -9.40 -11.21
N GLU A 563 -24.50 -8.69 -10.18
CA GLU A 563 -23.09 -8.64 -9.79
C GLU A 563 -22.59 -10.03 -9.41
N TYR A 564 -23.36 -10.82 -8.66
CA TYR A 564 -22.94 -12.17 -8.29
C TYR A 564 -22.84 -13.11 -9.50
N VAL A 565 -23.82 -13.12 -10.40
CA VAL A 565 -23.84 -14.02 -11.56
C VAL A 565 -22.73 -13.67 -12.55
N LEU A 566 -22.63 -12.40 -12.95
CA LEU A 566 -21.56 -11.93 -13.84
C LEU A 566 -20.19 -12.02 -13.17
N GLY A 567 -20.12 -11.67 -11.89
CA GLY A 567 -18.93 -11.76 -11.06
C GLY A 567 -18.42 -13.19 -10.93
N SER A 568 -19.30 -14.20 -10.83
CA SER A 568 -18.85 -15.61 -10.73
C SER A 568 -18.11 -16.08 -11.98
N VAL A 569 -18.56 -15.67 -13.18
CA VAL A 569 -17.85 -15.95 -14.44
C VAL A 569 -16.55 -15.17 -14.52
N SER A 570 -16.62 -13.85 -14.27
CA SER A 570 -15.47 -12.94 -14.33
C SER A 570 -14.37 -13.33 -13.33
N HIS A 571 -14.74 -13.65 -12.09
CA HIS A 571 -13.81 -14.04 -11.03
C HIS A 571 -13.15 -15.38 -11.36
N THR A 572 -13.88 -16.35 -11.90
CA THR A 572 -13.28 -17.62 -12.34
C THR A 572 -12.22 -17.40 -13.43
N ALA A 573 -12.55 -16.59 -14.45
CA ALA A 573 -11.60 -16.24 -15.51
C ALA A 573 -10.39 -15.45 -14.97
N SER A 574 -10.61 -14.59 -13.97
CA SER A 574 -9.58 -13.80 -13.31
C SER A 574 -8.48 -14.66 -12.67
N TYR A 575 -8.79 -15.88 -12.21
CA TYR A 575 -7.79 -16.81 -11.68
C TYR A 575 -6.80 -17.32 -12.74
N LEU A 576 -7.05 -17.13 -14.04
CA LEU A 576 -6.07 -17.42 -15.11
C LEU A 576 -4.79 -16.57 -14.97
N ARG A 577 -4.82 -15.48 -14.19
CA ARG A 577 -3.61 -14.72 -13.82
C ARG A 577 -2.57 -15.59 -13.12
N LEU A 578 -3.00 -16.57 -12.31
CA LEU A 578 -2.10 -17.51 -11.64
C LEU A 578 -1.20 -18.22 -12.66
N TRP A 579 -1.81 -18.68 -13.75
CA TRP A 579 -1.11 -19.32 -14.86
C TRP A 579 -0.26 -18.33 -15.65
N ALA A 580 -0.82 -17.20 -16.06
CA ALA A 580 -0.15 -16.24 -16.93
C ALA A 580 1.15 -15.72 -16.31
N LEU A 581 1.13 -15.33 -15.03
CA LEU A 581 2.31 -14.85 -14.32
C LEU A 581 3.32 -15.97 -14.07
N SER A 582 2.85 -17.17 -13.71
CA SER A 582 3.72 -18.33 -13.51
C SER A 582 4.43 -18.78 -14.79
N LEU A 583 3.79 -18.60 -15.95
CA LEU A 583 4.41 -18.86 -17.24
C LEU A 583 5.42 -17.76 -17.59
N ALA A 584 5.04 -16.49 -17.44
CA ALA A 584 5.92 -15.36 -17.72
C ALA A 584 7.21 -15.42 -16.89
N HIS A 585 7.10 -15.67 -15.58
CA HIS A 585 8.26 -15.81 -14.68
C HIS A 585 9.23 -16.91 -15.15
N ALA A 586 8.71 -18.11 -15.45
CA ALA A 586 9.51 -19.23 -15.91
C ALA A 586 10.20 -18.94 -17.26
N GLN A 587 9.51 -18.26 -18.18
CA GLN A 587 10.08 -17.89 -19.49
C GLN A 587 11.14 -16.79 -19.38
N LEU A 588 10.92 -15.78 -18.55
CA LEU A 588 11.89 -14.71 -18.34
C LEU A 588 13.14 -15.21 -17.63
N ALA A 589 13.00 -16.13 -16.67
CA ALA A 589 14.13 -16.83 -16.06
C ALA A 589 14.94 -17.64 -17.10
N GLU A 590 14.26 -18.37 -17.98
CA GLU A 590 14.91 -19.15 -19.04
C GLU A 590 15.65 -18.29 -20.07
N VAL A 591 15.05 -17.16 -20.51
CA VAL A 591 15.69 -16.22 -21.42
C VAL A 591 16.92 -15.59 -20.77
N LEU A 592 16.82 -15.19 -19.50
CA LEU A 592 17.92 -14.57 -18.77
C LEU A 592 19.08 -15.55 -18.56
N TRP A 593 18.79 -16.83 -18.29
CA TRP A 593 19.81 -17.89 -18.26
C TRP A 593 20.50 -18.08 -19.62
N ASN A 594 19.72 -18.20 -20.70
CA ASN A 594 20.23 -18.52 -22.03
C ASN A 594 20.99 -17.34 -22.68
N MET A 595 20.58 -16.10 -22.44
CA MET A 595 21.24 -14.91 -23.02
C MET A 595 22.46 -14.47 -22.23
N VAL A 596 22.46 -14.59 -20.90
CA VAL A 596 23.54 -14.08 -20.05
C VAL A 596 24.48 -15.20 -19.62
N LEU A 597 24.00 -16.13 -18.79
CA LEU A 597 24.87 -17.10 -18.12
C LEU A 597 25.44 -18.16 -19.07
N SER A 598 24.64 -18.62 -20.04
CA SER A 598 25.07 -19.60 -21.06
C SER A 598 26.27 -19.12 -21.88
N ASN A 599 26.36 -17.80 -22.17
CA ASN A 599 27.49 -17.24 -22.91
C ASN A 599 28.79 -17.24 -22.10
N GLY A 600 28.71 -17.12 -20.76
CA GLY A 600 29.86 -17.22 -19.87
C GLY A 600 30.40 -18.65 -19.76
N LEU A 601 29.53 -19.66 -19.84
CA LEU A 601 29.87 -21.09 -19.69
C LEU A 601 30.57 -21.70 -20.90
N LYS A 602 30.47 -21.09 -22.10
CA LYS A 602 31.02 -21.65 -23.36
C LYS A 602 32.55 -21.51 -23.51
N ARG A 603 33.24 -20.78 -22.64
CA ARG A 603 34.68 -20.51 -22.78
C ARG A 603 35.50 -21.29 -21.75
N GLU A 604 36.23 -22.31 -22.20
CA GLU A 604 36.96 -23.26 -21.34
C GLU A 604 38.38 -22.82 -20.91
N ASN A 605 38.70 -21.52 -20.94
CA ASN A 605 40.04 -21.00 -20.60
C ASN A 605 40.11 -20.44 -19.17
N TRP A 606 41.32 -20.30 -18.59
CA TRP A 606 41.52 -19.60 -17.29
C TRP A 606 40.97 -18.17 -17.30
N PHE A 607 41.17 -17.44 -18.41
CA PHE A 607 40.53 -16.14 -18.66
C PHE A 607 38.99 -16.22 -18.72
N GLY A 608 38.45 -17.38 -19.12
CA GLY A 608 37.03 -17.69 -19.06
C GLY A 608 36.47 -17.66 -17.64
N GLY A 609 37.27 -18.06 -16.63
CA GLY A 609 36.87 -17.98 -15.22
C GLY A 609 36.61 -16.55 -14.74
N ILE A 610 37.49 -15.59 -15.09
CA ILE A 610 37.31 -14.17 -14.74
C ILE A 610 36.08 -13.59 -15.44
N ILE A 611 35.91 -13.91 -16.73
CA ILE A 611 34.73 -13.49 -17.51
C ILE A 611 33.46 -14.09 -16.90
N LEU A 612 33.48 -15.36 -16.50
CA LEU A 612 32.35 -16.02 -15.86
C LEU A 612 31.95 -15.33 -14.55
N THR A 613 32.89 -14.90 -13.72
CA THR A 613 32.58 -14.15 -12.50
C THR A 613 31.87 -12.82 -12.79
N VAL A 614 32.35 -12.07 -13.79
CA VAL A 614 31.72 -10.79 -14.19
C VAL A 614 30.32 -11.03 -14.78
N VAL A 615 30.17 -12.02 -15.66
CA VAL A 615 28.88 -12.40 -16.25
C VAL A 615 27.91 -12.92 -15.18
N PHE A 616 28.39 -13.68 -14.21
CA PHE A 616 27.60 -14.15 -13.07
C PHE A 616 27.15 -12.99 -12.17
N ALA A 617 28.02 -12.01 -11.90
CA ALA A 617 27.64 -10.82 -11.14
C ALA A 617 26.53 -10.03 -11.86
N ALA A 618 26.64 -9.86 -13.18
CA ALA A 618 25.58 -9.23 -13.98
C ALA A 618 24.28 -10.04 -13.96
N TRP A 619 24.36 -11.37 -14.13
CA TRP A 619 23.22 -12.29 -14.03
C TRP A 619 22.53 -12.19 -12.66
N ALA A 620 23.30 -12.18 -11.57
CA ALA A 620 22.77 -12.10 -10.21
C ALA A 620 22.06 -10.77 -9.93
N VAL A 621 22.62 -9.64 -10.36
CA VAL A 621 22.00 -8.32 -10.21
C VAL A 621 20.69 -8.23 -10.99
N LEU A 622 20.67 -8.69 -12.25
CA LEU A 622 19.46 -8.71 -13.06
C LEU A 622 18.39 -9.65 -12.49
N THR A 623 18.81 -10.80 -11.97
CA THR A 623 17.90 -11.77 -11.34
C THR A 623 17.26 -11.19 -10.09
N ILE A 624 18.04 -10.57 -9.20
CA ILE A 624 17.50 -9.97 -7.97
C ILE A 624 16.63 -8.74 -8.28
N GLY A 625 17.07 -7.87 -9.19
CA GLY A 625 16.35 -6.65 -9.53
C GLY A 625 15.05 -6.91 -10.28
N ILE A 626 15.11 -7.65 -11.40
CA ILE A 626 13.97 -7.84 -12.29
C ILE A 626 13.10 -9.00 -11.79
N LEU A 627 13.67 -10.20 -11.65
CA LEU A 627 12.90 -11.41 -11.36
C LEU A 627 12.42 -11.44 -9.90
N VAL A 628 13.28 -11.15 -8.92
CA VAL A 628 12.87 -11.23 -7.50
C VAL A 628 12.06 -10.01 -7.07
N LEU A 629 12.56 -8.78 -7.34
CA LEU A 629 11.94 -7.57 -6.81
C LEU A 629 10.75 -7.10 -7.66
N MET A 630 10.94 -6.83 -8.95
CA MET A 630 9.85 -6.30 -9.80
C MET A 630 8.75 -7.32 -10.05
N GLU A 631 9.08 -8.55 -10.48
CA GLU A 631 8.05 -9.57 -10.70
C GLU A 631 7.46 -10.09 -9.40
N GLY A 632 8.26 -10.21 -8.33
CA GLY A 632 7.76 -10.56 -7.00
C GLY A 632 6.74 -9.54 -6.50
N LEU A 633 6.98 -8.24 -6.68
CA LEU A 633 6.00 -7.20 -6.34
C LEU A 633 4.74 -7.27 -7.21
N SER A 634 4.88 -7.54 -8.51
CA SER A 634 3.74 -7.73 -9.42
C SER A 634 2.87 -8.93 -8.98
N ALA A 635 3.49 -10.08 -8.72
CA ALA A 635 2.81 -11.28 -8.23
C ALA A 635 2.11 -11.01 -6.88
N PHE A 636 2.76 -10.27 -5.97
CA PHE A 636 2.17 -9.86 -4.69
C PHE A 636 0.90 -9.00 -4.86
N LEU A 637 0.91 -8.03 -5.78
CA LEU A 637 -0.26 -7.19 -6.03
C LEU A 637 -1.40 -7.98 -6.70
N HIS A 638 -1.08 -8.91 -7.59
CA HIS A 638 -2.08 -9.79 -8.19
C HIS A 638 -2.71 -10.75 -7.17
N THR A 639 -1.93 -11.27 -6.21
CA THR A 639 -2.46 -12.14 -5.15
C THR A 639 -3.31 -11.36 -4.17
N LEU A 640 -2.91 -10.12 -3.85
CA LEU A 640 -3.70 -9.19 -3.06
C LEU A 640 -5.04 -8.92 -3.73
N ARG A 641 -5.04 -8.65 -5.04
CA ARG A 641 -6.29 -8.44 -5.80
C ARG A 641 -7.23 -9.64 -5.68
N LEU A 642 -6.71 -10.87 -5.89
CA LEU A 642 -7.48 -12.12 -5.76
C LEU A 642 -8.15 -12.27 -4.39
N HIS A 643 -7.53 -11.75 -3.32
CA HIS A 643 -8.13 -11.80 -1.99
C HIS A 643 -9.18 -10.70 -1.78
N TRP A 644 -8.89 -9.46 -2.21
CA TRP A 644 -9.80 -8.33 -2.00
C TRP A 644 -11.08 -8.42 -2.83
N VAL A 645 -10.97 -8.83 -4.10
CA VAL A 645 -12.13 -8.84 -4.99
C VAL A 645 -12.74 -10.22 -5.14
N GLU A 646 -11.94 -11.26 -5.36
CA GLU A 646 -12.49 -12.57 -5.66
C GLU A 646 -12.88 -13.36 -4.39
N PHE A 647 -12.18 -13.18 -3.27
CA PHE A 647 -12.46 -13.87 -1.99
C PHE A 647 -13.35 -13.03 -1.05
N GLN A 648 -12.94 -11.80 -0.73
CA GLN A 648 -13.62 -10.96 0.27
C GLN A 648 -15.01 -10.50 -0.18
N SER A 649 -15.24 -10.23 -1.47
CA SER A 649 -16.57 -9.83 -1.97
C SER A 649 -17.70 -10.83 -1.68
N LYS A 650 -17.39 -12.08 -1.32
CA LYS A 650 -18.39 -13.12 -1.07
C LYS A 650 -18.98 -13.10 0.34
N PHE A 651 -18.26 -12.57 1.33
CA PHE A 651 -18.70 -12.63 2.73
C PHE A 651 -18.33 -11.40 3.56
N TYR A 652 -17.40 -10.56 3.08
CA TYR A 652 -16.84 -9.42 3.80
C TYR A 652 -17.47 -8.12 3.34
N GLN A 653 -18.22 -7.47 4.23
CA GLN A 653 -18.92 -6.21 3.94
C GLN A 653 -18.02 -4.99 4.10
N GLY A 654 -17.08 -5.00 5.06
CA GLY A 654 -16.06 -3.96 5.21
C GLY A 654 -16.56 -2.55 5.58
N LYS A 655 -17.78 -2.42 6.11
CA LYS A 655 -18.42 -1.13 6.47
C LYS A 655 -18.16 -0.68 7.93
N GLY A 656 -17.28 -1.37 8.65
CA GLY A 656 -17.01 -1.05 10.06
C GLY A 656 -16.05 0.11 10.23
N TYR A 657 -15.86 0.53 11.48
CA TYR A 657 -14.79 1.46 11.87
C TYR A 657 -13.88 0.81 12.92
N ALA A 658 -12.58 1.13 12.83
CA ALA A 658 -11.56 0.48 13.66
C ALA A 658 -11.57 1.02 15.08
N PHE A 659 -11.38 0.12 16.06
CA PHE A 659 -11.19 0.51 17.44
C PHE A 659 -9.82 1.17 17.63
N GLN A 660 -9.81 2.49 17.83
CA GLN A 660 -8.62 3.27 18.19
C GLN A 660 -8.73 3.73 19.65
N PRO A 661 -8.14 3.00 20.61
CA PRO A 661 -8.20 3.39 22.01
C PRO A 661 -7.33 4.62 22.28
N PHE A 662 -7.74 5.44 23.25
CA PHE A 662 -6.90 6.50 23.79
C PHE A 662 -5.66 5.88 24.47
N SER A 663 -4.49 6.07 23.88
CA SER A 663 -3.21 5.60 24.41
C SER A 663 -2.13 6.66 24.26
N PHE A 664 -1.32 6.85 25.29
CA PHE A 664 -0.19 7.78 25.22
C PHE A 664 0.93 7.27 24.30
N GLU A 665 1.04 5.96 24.09
CA GLU A 665 2.09 5.36 23.26
C GLU A 665 1.87 5.72 21.78
N SER A 666 0.64 5.56 21.28
CA SER A 666 0.28 5.89 19.89
C SER A 666 0.46 7.38 19.59
N ILE A 667 0.17 8.26 20.54
CA ILE A 667 0.31 9.71 20.38
C ILE A 667 1.79 10.12 20.32
N VAL A 668 2.65 9.47 21.11
CA VAL A 668 4.09 9.69 21.08
C VAL A 668 4.71 9.13 19.79
N GLU A 669 4.23 8.00 19.29
CA GLU A 669 4.69 7.41 18.03
C GLU A 669 4.29 8.25 16.80
N ASN A 670 3.00 8.59 16.66
CA ASN A 670 2.48 9.38 15.53
C ASN A 670 3.14 10.77 15.40
N SER A 671 3.61 11.31 16.52
CA SER A 671 4.28 12.61 16.54
C SER A 671 5.78 12.51 16.28
N ALA A 672 6.40 11.33 16.51
CA ALA A 672 7.77 11.09 16.08
C ALA A 672 7.87 11.01 14.55
N SER A 673 6.85 10.49 13.87
CA SER A 673 6.77 10.52 12.40
C SER A 673 6.48 11.91 11.85
N SER A 674 5.57 12.69 12.47
CA SER A 674 5.18 14.01 11.95
C SER A 674 6.24 15.10 12.13
N SER A 675 7.12 14.97 13.14
CA SER A 675 8.20 15.95 13.37
C SER A 675 9.42 15.74 12.47
N GLN A 676 9.42 14.70 11.63
CA GLN A 676 10.45 14.48 10.61
C GLN A 676 10.08 15.10 9.26
N THR A 677 8.78 15.23 8.93
CA THR A 677 8.32 15.82 7.66
C THR A 677 8.30 17.35 7.65
N GLU A 678 8.22 18.02 8.80
CA GLU A 678 8.29 19.50 8.88
C GLU A 678 9.74 20.03 8.90
N GLY A 679 10.74 19.15 8.75
CA GLY A 679 12.16 19.48 8.75
C GLY A 679 12.82 19.57 7.36
N GLU A 680 12.06 19.37 6.27
CA GLU A 680 12.51 19.58 4.88
C GLU A 680 12.14 20.97 4.35
#